data_AF-A0A835RHQ7-F1
#
_entry.id   AF-A0A835RHQ7-F1
#
_cell.length_a   1.000
_cell.length_b   1.000
_cell.length_c   1.000
_cell.angle_alpha   90.00
_cell.angle_beta   90.00
_cell.angle_gamma   90.00
#
_symmetry.space_group_name_H-M   'P 1'
#
loop_
_entity.id
_entity.type
_entity.pdbx_description
1 polymer ?
#
loop_
_entity_poly.entity_id
_entity_poly.type
_entity_poly.pdbx_seq_one_letter_code
_entity_poly.pdbx_strand_id
1 'polypeptide(L)'
;MHTTLRSLPQVMLPSVQCSTLRSYKPLSTSADVRFEPRESEGAINERLRKLQIKLEELGIQSDVNTAGQNTRAICPMCGGGDSKERSFSLFIGKEGKHALWSCFRAKCGWKGCVTAFQGDERFSVKQNSGLTVGALKCKEYRSISEEDLHLEPLCSELIFYFHARGISAETLRRNAVLQTTWGDEVVIAFTYRQGGKLVSCRYYAVSKRLWQEKDTETIFYGLDDMVAGNDVIIVDSEIDKLSLEEAGYRNCVSVPSTNASKVSVLPSSDEDTSLQYLRKCKQYFEKAPRIILATNADSSGQRLAHELARRLGKERCWRVMWPKKSATEICKDANEVLCIYGVDVLKEVMEKAELFPIHGLFNFSHFFPEITKYYDYGEDFELGVSTGWRALDDFYNIVPGELTIITGVPSSGKSEWIDAVLCNINESCGWKFALCSMENKVQEHARKLLEKHVKKPFFNYRYGESVNRMSLAELEDGKKWLVDTFHLIRCDEDSIPSIDWIIMLAKAAVLRHGVRGLVIDPYNELDHQRAIHQTETEYVSLMLTKLKRFAQLHSCHVWFVAHPKQLQSWRGNPPNLYDISGSAHFINKCDNGIVIHRNQNESAGSIDHVQVCIRKVRNKVAGRIGDALLSYDRVTGLYHDIHNP
;
A
#
# COMPACT_ATOMS: atom_id res chain seq x y z
N MET A 1 51.19 -29.83 -15.11
CA MET A 1 51.30 -29.35 -16.50
C MET A 1 50.07 -28.50 -16.82
N HIS A 2 50.33 -27.26 -17.23
CA HIS A 2 49.44 -26.28 -17.88
C HIS A 2 48.12 -25.85 -17.22
N THR A 3 48.27 -24.79 -16.42
CA THR A 3 47.35 -23.66 -16.25
C THR A 3 46.92 -23.05 -17.59
N THR A 4 45.63 -22.76 -17.75
CA THR A 4 45.12 -21.82 -18.77
C THR A 4 44.20 -20.80 -18.11
N LEU A 5 44.78 -19.62 -17.85
CA LEU A 5 44.10 -18.35 -17.59
C LEU A 5 43.35 -17.91 -18.85
N ARG A 6 42.05 -17.64 -18.75
CA ARG A 6 41.29 -16.90 -19.77
C ARG A 6 41.16 -15.45 -19.35
N SER A 7 41.70 -14.59 -20.22
CA SER A 7 41.71 -13.13 -20.19
C SER A 7 40.31 -12.54 -20.36
N LEU A 8 39.99 -11.53 -19.54
CA LEU A 8 38.83 -10.63 -19.70
C LEU A 8 39.10 -9.62 -20.84
N PRO A 9 38.09 -9.25 -21.65
CA PRO A 9 38.26 -8.23 -22.69
C PRO A 9 38.17 -6.81 -22.12
N GLN A 10 39.13 -5.98 -22.54
CA GLN A 10 39.17 -4.52 -22.35
C GLN A 10 37.95 -3.86 -23.02
N VAL A 11 37.22 -3.04 -22.28
CA VAL A 11 36.22 -2.13 -22.84
C VAL A 11 36.86 -0.75 -23.00
N MET A 12 36.93 -0.29 -24.25
CA MET A 12 37.37 1.05 -24.65
C MET A 12 36.41 2.14 -24.15
N LEU A 13 36.97 3.19 -23.57
CA LEU A 13 36.28 4.45 -23.27
C LEU A 13 36.27 5.35 -24.52
N PRO A 14 35.12 5.91 -24.96
CA PRO A 14 35.11 7.00 -25.92
C PRO A 14 35.33 8.34 -25.21
N SER A 15 36.36 9.05 -25.66
CA SER A 15 36.63 10.47 -25.40
C SER A 15 35.52 11.36 -25.97
N VAL A 16 34.95 12.26 -25.16
CA VAL A 16 34.12 13.36 -25.67
C VAL A 16 34.68 14.69 -25.20
N GLN A 17 34.84 15.58 -26.18
CA GLN A 17 35.60 16.82 -26.17
C GLN A 17 34.95 17.93 -25.33
N CYS A 18 35.83 18.70 -24.69
CA CYS A 18 35.54 19.92 -23.97
C CYS A 18 35.43 21.11 -24.96
N SER A 19 34.30 21.82 -24.92
CA SER A 19 34.08 23.12 -25.58
C SER A 19 32.93 23.79 -24.79
N THR A 20 32.95 25.01 -24.28
CA THR A 20 33.69 26.24 -24.57
C THR A 20 33.64 27.16 -23.35
N LEU A 21 34.77 27.79 -23.03
CA LEU A 21 34.87 28.95 -22.12
C LEU A 21 34.12 30.16 -22.69
N ARG A 22 33.34 30.87 -21.86
CA ARG A 22 32.93 32.26 -22.12
C ARG A 22 33.22 33.15 -20.91
N SER A 23 34.40 33.78 -20.98
CA SER A 23 34.69 35.19 -20.67
C SER A 23 33.84 35.90 -19.60
N TYR A 24 34.45 36.12 -18.43
CA TYR A 24 34.04 37.12 -17.44
C TYR A 24 34.08 38.55 -18.01
N LYS A 25 33.10 39.39 -17.63
CA LYS A 25 33.22 40.85 -17.68
C LYS A 25 33.19 41.42 -16.25
N PRO A 26 33.92 42.52 -15.95
CA PRO A 26 34.16 42.97 -14.58
C PRO A 26 32.99 43.78 -13.99
N LEU A 27 32.93 43.76 -12.65
CA LEU A 27 32.06 44.54 -11.78
C LEU A 27 32.15 46.05 -12.04
N SER A 28 31.00 46.73 -12.13
CA SER A 28 30.89 48.17 -11.92
C SER A 28 30.44 48.47 -10.48
N THR A 29 31.08 49.48 -9.93
CA THR A 29 31.05 49.99 -8.55
C THR A 29 29.75 50.65 -8.10
N SER A 30 29.55 50.62 -6.78
CA SER A 30 28.83 51.56 -5.89
C SER A 30 27.35 51.84 -6.15
N ALA A 31 26.50 51.52 -5.15
CA ALA A 31 25.23 52.20 -4.93
C ALA A 31 24.86 52.21 -3.44
N ASP A 32 25.15 53.34 -2.81
CA ASP A 32 24.38 54.08 -1.81
C ASP A 32 23.31 53.36 -0.98
N VAL A 33 23.45 53.53 0.34
CA VAL A 33 22.43 53.33 1.36
C VAL A 33 21.19 54.17 1.02
N ARG A 34 20.07 53.51 0.68
CA ARG A 34 18.76 54.16 0.53
C ARG A 34 17.85 53.76 1.69
N PHE A 35 17.42 54.76 2.47
CA PHE A 35 16.24 54.65 3.33
C PHE A 35 15.01 54.29 2.47
N GLU A 36 14.15 53.38 2.97
CA GLU A 36 12.91 53.03 2.27
C GLU A 36 12.06 54.28 2.00
N PRO A 37 11.54 54.48 0.78
CA PRO A 37 10.63 55.58 0.50
C PRO A 37 9.31 55.33 1.23
N ARG A 38 8.75 56.36 1.89
CA ARG A 38 7.33 56.36 2.26
C ARG A 38 6.51 56.05 1.00
N GLU A 39 5.67 55.01 1.02
CA GLU A 39 4.79 54.67 -0.11
C GLU A 39 4.02 55.92 -0.54
N SER A 40 4.04 56.22 -1.85
CA SER A 40 3.34 57.40 -2.37
C SER A 40 1.83 57.25 -2.18
N GLU A 41 1.15 58.35 -1.88
CA GLU A 41 -0.31 58.38 -1.68
C GLU A 41 -1.06 57.84 -2.92
N GLY A 42 -0.47 57.98 -4.10
CA GLY A 42 -0.97 57.37 -5.35
C GLY A 42 -0.92 55.83 -5.36
N ALA A 43 0.13 55.21 -4.80
CA ALA A 43 0.24 53.75 -4.71
C ALA A 43 -0.76 53.16 -3.72
N ILE A 44 -1.02 53.86 -2.60
CA ILE A 44 -2.03 53.47 -1.62
C ILE A 44 -3.44 53.55 -2.23
N ASN A 45 -3.74 54.63 -2.96
CA ASN A 45 -5.03 54.81 -3.62
C ASN A 45 -5.29 53.75 -4.72
N GLU A 46 -4.27 53.39 -5.49
CA GLU A 46 -4.37 52.32 -6.49
C GLU A 46 -4.61 50.96 -5.84
N ARG A 47 -3.91 50.68 -4.72
CA ARG A 47 -4.11 49.44 -3.96
C ARG A 47 -5.50 49.36 -3.33
N LEU A 48 -6.03 50.48 -2.81
CA LEU A 48 -7.40 50.57 -2.29
C LEU A 48 -8.44 50.29 -3.38
N ARG A 49 -8.25 50.81 -4.60
CA ARG A 49 -9.14 50.52 -5.74
C ARG A 49 -9.14 49.04 -6.12
N LYS A 50 -7.95 48.41 -6.20
CA LYS A 50 -7.86 46.96 -6.49
C LYS A 50 -8.51 46.11 -5.40
N LEU A 51 -8.34 46.51 -4.14
CA LEU A 51 -8.99 45.85 -3.00
C LEU A 51 -10.52 46.00 -3.07
N GLN A 52 -11.04 47.16 -3.48
CA GLN A 52 -12.46 47.41 -3.67
C GLN A 52 -13.06 46.51 -4.77
N ILE A 53 -12.41 46.40 -5.93
CA ILE A 53 -12.84 45.47 -7.00
C ILE A 53 -12.92 44.05 -6.47
N LYS A 54 -11.96 43.63 -5.65
CA LYS A 54 -11.99 42.30 -5.01
C LYS A 54 -13.09 42.13 -3.97
N LEU A 55 -13.47 43.18 -3.25
CA LEU A 55 -14.62 43.12 -2.34
C LEU A 55 -15.94 43.04 -3.13
N GLU A 56 -16.05 43.76 -4.25
CA GLU A 56 -17.22 43.72 -5.13
C GLU A 56 -17.41 42.35 -5.79
N GLU A 57 -16.33 41.68 -6.22
CA GLU A 57 -16.37 40.29 -6.70
C GLU A 57 -16.96 39.32 -5.65
N LEU A 58 -16.81 39.66 -4.35
CA LEU A 58 -17.35 38.89 -3.23
C LEU A 58 -18.76 39.34 -2.81
N GLY A 59 -19.38 40.26 -3.55
CA GLY A 59 -20.68 40.83 -3.26
C GLY A 59 -20.69 41.84 -2.10
N ILE A 60 -19.52 42.35 -1.69
CA ILE A 60 -19.38 43.32 -0.61
C ILE A 60 -19.23 44.73 -1.21
N GLN A 61 -20.22 45.58 -0.97
CA GLN A 61 -20.11 47.00 -1.32
C GLN A 61 -19.28 47.75 -0.27
N SER A 62 -18.28 48.52 -0.73
CA SER A 62 -17.41 49.32 0.14
C SER A 62 -17.14 50.71 -0.45
N ASP A 63 -16.96 51.71 0.41
CA ASP A 63 -16.55 53.06 0.05
C ASP A 63 -15.09 53.31 0.48
N VAL A 64 -14.24 53.74 -0.46
CA VAL A 64 -12.81 54.02 -0.25
C VAL A 64 -12.58 55.07 0.84
N ASN A 65 -13.54 55.99 1.03
CA ASN A 65 -13.45 57.05 2.03
C ASN A 65 -13.57 56.55 3.48
N THR A 66 -13.90 55.25 3.68
CA THR A 66 -14.07 54.65 5.00
C THR A 66 -12.86 53.84 5.49
N ALA A 67 -11.72 53.92 4.77
CA ALA A 67 -10.50 53.21 5.14
C ALA A 67 -10.02 53.60 6.57
N GLY A 68 -9.74 52.58 7.38
CA GLY A 68 -9.37 52.70 8.79
C GLY A 68 -10.54 52.74 9.77
N GLN A 69 -11.78 52.58 9.31
CA GLN A 69 -12.97 52.52 10.16
C GLN A 69 -13.76 51.22 9.91
N ASN A 70 -14.54 50.81 10.92
CA ASN A 70 -15.48 49.70 10.79
C ASN A 70 -16.82 50.23 10.26
N THR A 71 -17.26 49.75 9.10
CA THR A 71 -18.57 50.08 8.53
C THR A 71 -19.57 48.97 8.82
N ARG A 72 -20.81 49.33 9.21
CA ARG A 72 -21.90 48.38 9.42
C ARG A 72 -22.89 48.42 8.26
N ALA A 73 -23.12 47.27 7.64
CA ALA A 73 -24.02 47.11 6.50
C ALA A 73 -24.93 45.89 6.67
N ILE A 74 -25.86 45.70 5.73
CA ILE A 74 -26.64 44.47 5.61
C ILE A 74 -25.72 43.40 5.03
N CYS A 75 -25.70 42.21 5.65
CA CYS A 75 -24.86 41.10 5.19
C CYS A 75 -25.29 40.65 3.79
N PRO A 76 -24.39 40.65 2.78
CA PRO A 76 -24.75 40.21 1.43
C PRO A 76 -25.04 38.71 1.36
N MET A 77 -24.49 37.91 2.28
CA MET A 77 -24.72 36.45 2.32
C MET A 77 -26.07 36.05 2.93
N CYS A 78 -26.60 36.79 3.92
CA CYS A 78 -27.86 36.42 4.58
C CYS A 78 -28.97 37.46 4.44
N GLY A 79 -28.72 38.57 3.73
CA GLY A 79 -29.68 39.67 3.52
C GLY A 79 -30.11 40.38 4.81
N GLY A 80 -29.38 40.20 5.92
CA GLY A 80 -29.81 40.68 7.24
C GLY A 80 -30.96 39.85 7.86
N GLY A 81 -31.30 38.70 7.28
CA GLY A 81 -32.41 37.86 7.72
C GLY A 81 -33.78 38.55 7.59
N ASP A 82 -34.78 38.00 8.31
CA ASP A 82 -36.17 38.47 8.25
C ASP A 82 -36.34 39.93 8.75
N SER A 83 -35.45 40.37 9.66
CA SER A 83 -35.44 41.72 10.22
C SER A 83 -34.63 42.74 9.39
N LYS A 84 -33.94 42.31 8.33
CA LYS A 84 -33.02 43.14 7.51
C LYS A 84 -32.02 43.93 8.35
N GLU A 85 -31.52 43.34 9.44
CA GLU A 85 -30.60 44.01 10.36
C GLU A 85 -29.22 44.26 9.73
N ARG A 86 -28.56 45.35 10.13
CA ARG A 86 -27.18 45.68 9.72
C ARG A 86 -26.16 44.93 10.58
N SER A 87 -26.18 43.60 10.49
CA SER A 87 -25.34 42.70 11.31
C SER A 87 -23.97 42.38 10.70
N PHE A 88 -23.61 42.99 9.56
CA PHE A 88 -22.33 42.80 8.88
C PHE A 88 -21.38 43.97 9.16
N SER A 89 -20.17 43.67 9.62
CA SER A 89 -19.10 44.66 9.80
C SER A 89 -18.00 44.41 8.79
N LEU A 90 -17.54 45.48 8.14
CA LEU A 90 -16.40 45.51 7.22
C LEU A 90 -15.36 46.49 7.74
N PHE A 91 -14.09 46.09 7.70
CA PHE A 91 -12.92 46.92 7.99
C PHE A 91 -11.99 46.91 6.79
N ILE A 92 -11.50 48.07 6.37
CA ILE A 92 -10.50 48.22 5.31
C ILE A 92 -9.29 48.92 5.92
N GLY A 93 -8.10 48.31 5.84
CA GLY A 93 -6.88 48.92 6.35
C GLY A 93 -6.47 50.17 5.56
N LYS A 94 -5.98 51.22 6.24
CA LYS A 94 -5.59 52.50 5.61
C LYS A 94 -4.55 52.37 4.50
N GLU A 95 -3.72 51.34 4.56
CA GLU A 95 -2.67 51.05 3.58
C GLU A 95 -3.18 50.23 2.37
N GLY A 96 -4.46 49.87 2.32
CA GLY A 96 -5.06 49.05 1.26
C GLY A 96 -4.56 47.61 1.21
N LYS A 97 -3.79 47.15 2.20
CA LYS A 97 -3.18 45.81 2.23
C LYS A 97 -4.13 44.71 2.67
N HIS A 98 -5.21 45.04 3.37
CA HIS A 98 -6.17 44.06 3.86
C HIS A 98 -7.57 44.61 4.07
N ALA A 99 -8.57 43.74 3.95
CA ALA A 99 -9.94 43.97 4.38
C ALA A 99 -10.44 42.78 5.21
N LEU A 100 -11.25 43.03 6.23
CA LEU A 100 -11.81 42.04 7.15
C LEU A 100 -13.31 42.21 7.22
N TRP A 101 -14.07 41.13 7.20
CA TRP A 101 -15.50 41.20 7.43
C TRP A 101 -16.04 40.08 8.32
N SER A 102 -17.13 40.38 9.00
CA SER A 102 -17.84 39.43 9.84
C SER A 102 -19.33 39.78 9.94
N CYS A 103 -20.18 38.78 9.72
CA CYS A 103 -21.60 38.83 10.04
C CYS A 103 -21.83 38.28 11.45
N PHE A 104 -22.36 39.12 12.33
CA PHE A 104 -22.63 38.77 13.73
C PHE A 104 -23.96 38.04 13.95
N ARG A 105 -24.72 37.77 12.89
CA ARG A 105 -25.94 36.96 12.99
C ARG A 105 -25.56 35.50 13.26
N ALA A 106 -26.03 34.95 14.38
CA ALA A 106 -25.72 33.59 14.82
C ALA A 106 -26.01 32.51 13.76
N LYS A 107 -27.06 32.70 12.94
CA LYS A 107 -27.44 31.79 11.84
C LYS A 107 -26.59 31.95 10.57
N CYS A 108 -25.79 33.00 10.45
CA CYS A 108 -24.94 33.26 9.27
C CYS A 108 -23.47 33.04 9.59
N GLY A 109 -22.89 33.80 10.53
CA GLY A 109 -21.48 33.68 10.92
C GLY A 109 -20.46 33.88 9.80
N TRP A 110 -20.87 34.42 8.64
CA TRP A 110 -20.00 34.61 7.49
C TRP A 110 -18.89 35.59 7.84
N LYS A 111 -17.65 35.12 7.71
CA LYS A 111 -16.45 35.91 8.01
C LYS A 111 -15.38 35.61 6.98
N GLY A 112 -14.56 36.61 6.70
CA GLY A 112 -13.46 36.45 5.78
C GLY A 112 -12.46 37.58 5.86
N CYS A 113 -11.34 37.37 5.16
CA CYS A 113 -10.32 38.38 4.98
C CYS A 113 -9.81 38.39 3.55
N VAL A 114 -9.47 39.57 3.06
CA VAL A 114 -8.65 39.77 1.87
C VAL A 114 -7.30 40.32 2.32
N THR A 115 -6.18 39.75 1.86
CA THR A 115 -4.82 40.24 2.17
C THR A 115 -3.94 40.29 0.92
N ALA A 116 -3.14 41.35 0.77
CA ALA A 116 -2.15 41.49 -0.29
C ALA A 116 -0.86 40.72 0.05
N PHE A 117 -0.28 40.03 -0.94
CA PHE A 117 1.04 39.40 -0.80
C PHE A 117 2.18 40.44 -0.84
N GLN A 118 3.25 40.23 -0.08
CA GLN A 118 4.45 41.05 -0.23
C GLN A 118 5.12 40.73 -1.57
N GLY A 119 5.20 41.74 -2.45
CA GLY A 119 5.97 41.69 -3.70
C GLY A 119 5.17 41.46 -4.99
N ASP A 120 3.86 41.24 -4.93
CA ASP A 120 3.00 41.09 -6.12
C ASP A 120 1.58 41.59 -5.80
N GLU A 121 0.96 42.36 -6.72
CA GLU A 121 -0.36 42.99 -6.57
C GLU A 121 -1.55 41.99 -6.60
N ARG A 122 -1.38 40.80 -6.04
CA ARG A 122 -2.40 39.76 -5.96
C ARG A 122 -2.96 39.66 -4.54
N PHE A 123 -4.28 39.67 -4.44
CA PHE A 123 -5.02 39.54 -3.19
C PHE A 123 -5.43 38.09 -2.96
N SER A 124 -5.23 37.58 -1.74
CA SER A 124 -5.74 36.28 -1.32
C SER A 124 -7.03 36.44 -0.51
N VAL A 125 -8.03 35.62 -0.81
CA VAL A 125 -9.32 35.60 -0.13
C VAL A 125 -9.42 34.35 0.73
N LYS A 126 -9.75 34.50 2.01
CA LYS A 126 -10.11 33.38 2.90
C LYS A 126 -11.54 33.59 3.41
N GLN A 127 -12.40 32.60 3.22
CA GLN A 127 -13.80 32.63 3.69
C GLN A 127 -14.19 31.29 4.30
N ASN A 128 -15.04 31.33 5.33
CA ASN A 128 -15.74 30.14 5.83
C ASN A 128 -17.26 30.37 5.73
N SER A 129 -17.96 29.47 5.06
CA SER A 129 -19.42 29.42 4.99
C SER A 129 -19.96 28.39 5.99
N GLY A 130 -20.41 28.85 7.16
CA GLY A 130 -21.29 28.09 8.04
C GLY A 130 -20.63 27.01 8.93
N LEU A 131 -20.83 27.21 10.24
CA LEU A 131 -20.74 26.28 11.38
C LEU A 131 -19.39 25.60 11.72
N THR A 132 -18.98 25.87 12.97
CA THR A 132 -17.83 25.39 13.75
C THR A 132 -16.44 25.69 13.20
N VAL A 133 -15.91 26.89 13.52
CA VAL A 133 -14.49 27.20 13.32
C VAL A 133 -13.98 28.08 14.47
N GLY A 134 -13.10 27.48 15.29
CA GLY A 134 -12.19 28.19 16.19
C GLY A 134 -11.41 29.28 15.47
N ALA A 135 -11.05 30.34 16.19
CA ALA A 135 -10.42 31.52 15.61
C ALA A 135 -9.20 31.17 14.74
N LEU A 136 -9.27 31.52 13.45
CA LEU A 136 -8.11 31.64 12.56
C LEU A 136 -7.20 32.74 13.14
N LYS A 137 -6.28 32.38 14.04
CA LYS A 137 -5.19 33.26 14.44
C LYS A 137 -4.21 33.35 13.27
N CYS A 138 -4.12 34.50 12.62
CA CYS A 138 -2.93 34.82 11.84
C CYS A 138 -1.80 34.94 12.87
N LYS A 139 -0.88 33.97 12.91
CA LYS A 139 0.24 34.01 13.84
C LYS A 139 1.21 35.07 13.30
N GLU A 140 1.25 36.23 13.94
CA GLU A 140 2.28 37.23 13.66
C GLU A 140 3.62 36.65 14.11
N TYR A 141 4.56 36.51 13.17
CA TYR A 141 5.92 36.06 13.47
C TYR A 141 6.75 37.27 13.90
N ARG A 142 7.62 37.06 14.88
CA ARG A 142 8.60 38.06 15.31
C ARG A 142 9.62 38.29 14.19
N SER A 143 9.76 39.54 13.75
CA SER A 143 10.89 39.95 12.92
C SER A 143 12.16 39.93 13.77
N ILE A 144 13.22 39.31 13.25
CA ILE A 144 14.51 39.16 13.94
C ILE A 144 15.63 39.64 13.01
N SER A 145 16.71 40.15 13.60
CA SER A 145 17.96 40.48 12.91
C SER A 145 19.15 39.79 13.60
N GLU A 146 20.32 39.84 12.95
CA GLU A 146 21.55 39.28 13.54
C GLU A 146 21.97 40.09 14.78
N GLU A 147 21.75 41.41 14.74
CA GLU A 147 22.00 42.32 15.85
C GLU A 147 21.07 42.05 17.03
N ASP A 148 19.77 41.81 16.78
CA ASP A 148 18.77 41.51 17.82
C ASP A 148 19.08 40.23 18.60
N LEU A 149 19.78 39.29 17.95
CA LEU A 149 20.15 38.00 18.50
C LEU A 149 21.61 37.95 18.96
N HIS A 150 22.33 39.08 18.90
CA HIS A 150 23.76 39.16 19.22
C HIS A 150 24.56 38.05 18.52
N LEU A 151 24.32 37.86 17.22
CA LEU A 151 25.04 36.87 16.43
C LEU A 151 26.41 37.41 16.02
N GLU A 152 27.43 36.59 16.21
CA GLU A 152 28.82 36.91 15.91
C GLU A 152 29.44 35.82 15.03
N PRO A 153 30.53 36.13 14.30
CA PRO A 153 31.32 35.11 13.61
C PRO A 153 31.84 34.03 14.58
N LEU A 154 31.94 32.79 14.09
CA LEU A 154 32.44 31.66 14.87
C LEU A 154 33.87 31.90 15.40
N CYS A 155 34.09 31.59 16.67
CA CYS A 155 35.41 31.57 17.29
C CYS A 155 36.21 30.35 16.84
N SER A 156 37.53 30.38 17.06
CA SER A 156 38.46 29.32 16.65
C SER A 156 38.09 27.94 17.22
N GLU A 157 37.52 27.89 18.42
CA GLU A 157 37.10 26.65 19.08
C GLU A 157 35.93 25.97 18.34
N LEU A 158 34.92 26.75 17.93
CA LEU A 158 33.80 26.23 17.17
C LEU A 158 34.19 25.88 15.73
N ILE A 159 35.09 26.65 15.11
CA ILE A 159 35.67 26.29 13.81
C ILE A 159 36.39 24.95 13.92
N PHE A 160 37.19 24.74 14.97
CA PHE A 160 37.86 23.46 15.21
C PHE A 160 36.86 22.32 15.47
N TYR A 161 35.78 22.58 16.20
CA TYR A 161 34.69 21.61 16.43
C TYR A 161 34.07 21.09 15.13
N PHE A 162 33.85 21.97 14.14
CA PHE A 162 33.34 21.59 12.82
C PHE A 162 34.41 20.96 11.93
N HIS A 163 35.65 21.44 12.02
CA HIS A 163 36.78 20.83 11.32
C HIS A 163 36.98 19.36 11.72
N ALA A 164 36.87 19.04 13.01
CA ALA A 164 36.90 17.68 13.53
C ALA A 164 35.75 16.78 13.00
N ARG A 165 34.71 17.38 12.40
CA ARG A 165 33.58 16.72 11.73
C ARG A 165 33.70 16.71 10.21
N GLY A 166 34.86 17.09 9.68
CA GLY A 166 35.11 17.20 8.25
C GLY A 166 34.44 18.40 7.58
N ILE A 167 33.94 19.38 8.34
CA ILE A 167 33.26 20.56 7.80
C ILE A 167 34.23 21.76 7.79
N SER A 168 34.42 22.36 6.62
CA SER A 168 35.33 23.47 6.38
C SER A 168 34.75 24.82 6.82
N ALA A 169 35.63 25.77 7.13
CA ALA A 169 35.24 27.15 7.44
C ALA A 169 34.55 27.86 6.25
N GLU A 170 34.81 27.43 5.02
CA GLU A 170 34.14 27.95 3.83
C GLU A 170 32.66 27.56 3.79
N THR A 171 32.37 26.27 4.02
CA THR A 171 31.00 25.75 4.12
C THR A 171 30.24 26.42 5.24
N LEU A 172 30.83 26.59 6.43
CA LEU A 172 30.21 27.31 7.55
C LEU A 172 29.84 28.76 7.17
N ARG A 173 30.77 29.47 6.51
CA ARG A 173 30.55 30.85 6.07
C ARG A 173 29.43 30.96 5.02
N ARG A 174 29.42 30.09 4.00
CA ARG A 174 28.38 30.08 2.96
C ARG A 174 26.99 29.85 3.55
N ASN A 175 26.92 28.99 4.57
CA ASN A 175 25.71 28.61 5.26
C ASN A 175 25.29 29.57 6.38
N ALA A 176 26.03 30.68 6.56
CA ALA A 176 25.82 31.66 7.61
C ALA A 176 25.71 31.01 9.01
N VAL A 177 26.57 30.03 9.30
CA VAL A 177 26.69 29.48 10.65
C VAL A 177 27.43 30.50 11.51
N LEU A 178 26.77 30.97 12.57
CA LEU A 178 27.26 32.00 13.48
C LEU A 178 27.34 31.44 14.90
N GLN A 179 27.71 32.27 15.86
CA GLN A 179 27.62 31.98 17.29
C GLN A 179 26.86 33.07 18.03
N THR A 180 26.47 32.78 19.26
CA THR A 180 26.06 33.77 20.26
C THR A 180 26.46 33.28 21.65
N THR A 181 26.36 34.16 22.65
CA THR A 181 26.57 33.81 24.06
C THR A 181 25.22 33.60 24.75
N TRP A 182 25.04 32.44 25.37
CA TRP A 182 23.84 32.14 26.17
C TRP A 182 24.24 31.91 27.64
N GLY A 183 24.07 32.94 28.47
CA GLY A 183 24.71 32.96 29.78
C GLY A 183 26.22 33.02 29.61
N ASP A 184 26.95 32.08 30.22
CA ASP A 184 28.41 32.00 30.13
C ASP A 184 28.91 31.02 29.04
N GLU A 185 28.00 30.42 28.26
CA GLU A 185 28.35 29.45 27.21
C GLU A 185 28.31 30.08 25.81
N VAL A 186 29.32 29.77 24.97
CA VAL A 186 29.29 30.06 23.53
C VAL A 186 28.49 28.96 22.82
N VAL A 187 27.53 29.37 22.00
CA VAL A 187 26.56 28.47 21.36
C VAL A 187 26.57 28.67 19.86
N ILE A 188 26.50 27.57 19.09
CA ILE A 188 26.39 27.62 17.62
C ILE A 188 24.98 28.07 17.25
N ALA A 189 24.88 29.00 16.30
CA ALA A 189 23.65 29.54 15.76
C ALA A 189 23.51 29.18 14.26
N PHE A 190 22.54 28.31 13.95
CA PHE A 190 22.14 28.00 12.58
C PHE A 190 21.07 28.99 12.12
N THR A 191 21.43 29.85 11.16
CA THR A 191 20.52 30.90 10.66
C THR A 191 19.63 30.38 9.55
N TYR A 192 18.31 30.35 9.77
CA TYR A 192 17.33 30.00 8.75
C TYR A 192 16.98 31.26 7.96
N ARG A 193 17.23 31.23 6.65
CA ARG A 193 17.09 32.39 5.76
C ARG A 193 16.10 32.15 4.64
N GLN A 194 15.42 33.23 4.24
CA GLN A 194 14.56 33.27 3.07
C GLN A 194 14.81 34.56 2.29
N GLY A 195 15.23 34.43 1.04
CA GLY A 195 15.65 35.57 0.21
C GLY A 195 16.81 36.36 0.84
N GLY A 196 17.72 35.66 1.52
CA GLY A 196 18.86 36.25 2.24
C GLY A 196 18.53 36.84 3.61
N LYS A 197 17.26 37.05 3.95
CA LYS A 197 16.83 37.60 5.25
C LYS A 197 16.75 36.52 6.32
N LEU A 198 17.20 36.83 7.53
CA LEU A 198 17.06 35.96 8.71
C LEU A 198 15.59 35.89 9.14
N VAL A 199 15.02 34.68 9.18
CA VAL A 199 13.60 34.47 9.55
C VAL A 199 13.41 33.54 10.74
N SER A 200 14.42 32.72 11.06
CA SER A 200 14.49 31.93 12.29
C SER A 200 15.94 31.61 12.62
N CYS A 201 16.20 31.22 13.86
CA CYS A 201 17.51 30.79 14.31
C CYS A 201 17.36 29.57 15.20
N ARG A 202 18.26 28.59 15.03
CA ARG A 202 18.33 27.43 15.90
C ARG A 202 19.69 27.36 16.55
N TYR A 203 19.70 27.10 17.84
CA TYR A 203 20.90 27.09 18.65
C TYR A 203 21.30 25.66 19.01
N TYR A 204 22.61 25.40 18.97
CA TYR A 204 23.23 24.15 19.33
C TYR A 204 24.39 24.40 20.28
N ALA A 205 24.22 23.99 21.54
CA ALA A 205 25.31 24.00 22.51
C ALA A 205 26.20 22.78 22.28
N VAL A 206 27.50 22.92 22.52
CA VAL A 206 28.47 21.80 22.44
C VAL A 206 28.09 20.66 23.39
N SER A 207 27.37 20.97 24.48
CA SER A 207 26.70 20.04 25.40
C SER A 207 25.52 19.25 24.79
N LYS A 208 25.30 19.36 23.47
CA LYS A 208 24.23 18.72 22.68
C LYS A 208 22.82 19.21 23.00
N ARG A 209 22.68 20.37 23.65
CA ARG A 209 21.37 21.01 23.85
C ARG A 209 20.96 21.79 22.61
N LEU A 210 19.72 21.59 22.19
CA LEU A 210 19.13 22.15 20.97
C LEU A 210 17.86 22.92 21.31
N TRP A 211 17.74 24.15 20.82
CA TRP A 211 16.50 24.92 20.92
C TRP A 211 16.36 25.88 19.74
N GLN A 212 15.15 26.37 19.52
CA GLN A 212 14.82 27.27 18.42
C GLN A 212 14.30 28.60 18.95
N GLU A 213 14.59 29.68 18.21
CA GLU A 213 14.14 31.03 18.52
C GLU A 213 12.59 31.11 18.54
N LYS A 214 12.04 31.75 19.57
CA LYS A 214 10.59 31.74 19.82
C LYS A 214 9.83 32.64 18.84
N ASP A 215 8.63 32.21 18.50
CA ASP A 215 7.68 32.96 17.65
C ASP A 215 8.25 33.36 16.28
N THR A 216 9.19 32.56 15.77
CA THR A 216 9.81 32.72 14.44
C THR A 216 9.21 31.76 13.41
N GLU A 217 9.50 31.99 12.13
CA GLU A 217 8.98 31.14 11.06
C GLU A 217 9.57 29.73 11.08
N THR A 218 8.76 28.73 10.74
CA THR A 218 9.23 27.35 10.53
C THR A 218 9.46 27.11 9.04
N ILE A 219 10.73 27.09 8.61
CA ILE A 219 11.16 26.82 7.23
C ILE A 219 12.31 25.80 7.22
N PHE A 220 12.67 25.29 6.05
CA PHE A 220 13.88 24.47 5.90
C PHE A 220 15.16 25.29 6.14
N TYR A 221 16.17 24.67 6.74
CA TYR A 221 17.52 25.25 6.73
C TYR A 221 18.14 25.03 5.35
N GLY A 222 18.74 26.08 4.77
CA GLY A 222 19.24 26.07 3.40
C GLY A 222 18.16 26.28 2.33
N LEU A 223 16.98 26.78 2.69
CA LEU A 223 15.87 27.00 1.74
C LEU A 223 16.29 27.79 0.48
N ASP A 224 17.14 28.81 0.64
CA ASP A 224 17.62 29.65 -0.46
C ASP A 224 18.52 28.90 -1.47
N ASP A 225 19.02 27.71 -1.13
CA ASP A 225 19.78 26.85 -2.06
C ASP A 225 18.88 26.02 -2.98
N MET A 226 17.57 25.97 -2.72
CA MET A 226 16.63 25.21 -3.55
C MET A 226 16.34 25.95 -4.85
N VAL A 227 16.63 25.31 -5.98
CA VAL A 227 16.28 25.81 -7.31
C VAL A 227 15.16 24.95 -7.89
N ALA A 228 14.05 25.59 -8.28
CA ALA A 228 12.92 24.89 -8.87
C ALA A 228 13.33 24.17 -10.17
N GLY A 229 12.99 22.89 -10.30
CA GLY A 229 13.35 22.06 -11.46
C GLY A 229 14.61 21.21 -11.26
N ASN A 230 15.34 21.40 -10.16
CA ASN A 230 16.49 20.57 -9.80
C ASN A 230 16.11 19.50 -8.78
N ASP A 231 16.96 18.47 -8.66
CA ASP A 231 16.85 17.49 -7.57
C ASP A 231 16.92 18.17 -6.21
N VAL A 232 16.26 17.59 -5.21
CA VAL A 232 16.28 18.10 -3.83
C VAL A 232 16.71 16.98 -2.90
N ILE A 233 17.65 17.28 -2.00
CA ILE A 233 18.05 16.37 -0.93
C ILE A 233 17.50 16.88 0.41
N ILE A 234 16.90 15.98 1.20
CA ILE A 234 16.37 16.28 2.52
C ILE A 234 17.11 15.44 3.57
N VAL A 235 17.62 16.11 4.61
CA VAL A 235 18.28 15.49 5.77
C VAL A 235 17.60 15.90 7.09
N ASP A 236 17.92 15.19 8.17
CA ASP A 236 17.37 15.43 9.51
C ASP A 236 17.96 16.67 10.20
N SER A 237 19.26 16.97 9.98
CA SER A 237 19.99 17.97 10.75
C SER A 237 20.80 18.95 9.91
N GLU A 238 21.07 20.11 10.51
CA GLU A 238 21.89 21.15 9.89
C GLU A 238 23.32 20.66 9.63
N ILE A 239 23.88 19.84 10.53
CA ILE A 239 25.24 19.28 10.36
C ILE A 239 25.30 18.30 9.18
N ASP A 240 24.26 17.50 8.97
CA ASP A 240 24.18 16.59 7.81
C ASP A 240 24.10 17.38 6.50
N LYS A 241 23.38 18.51 6.50
CA LYS A 241 23.30 19.41 5.35
C LYS A 241 24.66 20.00 5.01
N LEU A 242 25.41 20.46 6.02
CA LEU A 242 26.78 20.92 5.85
C LEU A 242 27.71 19.80 5.35
N SER A 243 27.53 18.58 5.85
CA SER A 243 28.33 17.41 5.44
C SER A 243 28.11 17.03 3.97
N LEU A 244 26.87 17.11 3.48
CA LEU A 244 26.56 16.90 2.07
C LEU A 244 27.08 18.04 1.18
N GLU A 245 27.16 19.26 1.72
CA GLU A 245 27.75 20.38 0.99
C GLU A 245 29.28 20.22 0.78
N GLU A 246 29.99 19.65 1.75
CA GLU A 246 31.40 19.23 1.58
C GLU A 246 31.54 18.20 0.44
N ALA A 247 30.52 17.37 0.24
CA ALA A 247 30.42 16.45 -0.89
C ALA A 247 29.91 17.11 -2.19
N GLY A 248 29.72 18.42 -2.22
CA GLY A 248 29.31 19.19 -3.41
C GLY A 248 27.79 19.30 -3.61
N TYR A 249 26.98 18.75 -2.71
CA TYR A 249 25.51 18.82 -2.81
C TYR A 249 24.97 20.07 -2.13
N ARG A 250 24.91 21.17 -2.89
CA ARG A 250 24.34 22.44 -2.40
C ARG A 250 22.82 22.44 -2.36
N ASN A 251 22.15 21.64 -3.18
CA ASN A 251 20.69 21.46 -3.25
C ASN A 251 20.12 20.62 -2.08
N CYS A 252 20.76 20.68 -0.91
CA CYS A 252 20.40 19.96 0.29
C CYS A 252 19.74 20.90 1.31
N VAL A 253 18.67 20.42 1.94
CA VAL A 253 17.97 21.14 3.02
C VAL A 253 17.79 20.24 4.24
N SER A 254 17.81 20.81 5.44
CA SER A 254 17.45 20.08 6.66
C SER A 254 16.07 20.46 7.17
N VAL A 255 15.32 19.47 7.64
CA VAL A 255 14.00 19.71 8.23
C VAL A 255 14.12 20.59 9.49
N PRO A 256 13.19 21.54 9.70
CA PRO A 256 13.15 22.28 10.95
C PRO A 256 12.71 21.37 12.10
N SER A 257 13.11 21.73 13.32
CA SER A 257 12.83 20.97 14.54
C SER A 257 11.36 21.06 14.99
N THR A 258 10.43 20.48 14.25
CA THR A 258 9.05 20.29 14.72
C THR A 258 8.90 18.88 15.29
N ASN A 259 9.19 18.68 16.59
CA ASN A 259 8.85 17.48 17.38
C ASN A 259 8.53 16.21 16.54
N ALA A 260 9.51 15.69 15.79
CA ALA A 260 9.34 14.47 14.99
C ALA A 260 8.90 13.28 15.88
N SER A 261 9.16 13.39 17.18
CA SER A 261 8.74 12.47 18.24
C SER A 261 7.22 12.40 18.50
N LYS A 262 6.41 13.36 17.99
CA LYS A 262 4.95 13.38 18.16
C LYS A 262 4.16 12.96 16.92
N VAL A 263 4.78 12.29 15.95
CA VAL A 263 4.03 11.53 14.93
C VAL A 263 3.60 10.20 15.58
N SER A 264 2.77 10.29 16.60
CA SER A 264 2.08 9.16 17.23
C SER A 264 0.62 9.26 16.84
N VAL A 265 0.17 8.28 16.06
CA VAL A 265 -1.19 8.10 15.54
C VAL A 265 -1.56 9.06 14.40
N LEU A 266 -1.91 8.47 13.25
CA LEU A 266 -2.48 9.13 12.07
C LEU A 266 -3.64 10.06 12.47
N PRO A 267 -3.53 11.39 12.34
CA PRO A 267 -4.70 12.24 12.31
C PRO A 267 -5.28 12.16 10.89
N SER A 268 -6.55 11.75 10.81
CA SER A 268 -7.35 11.81 9.59
C SER A 268 -7.90 13.23 9.38
N SER A 269 -7.03 14.23 9.15
CA SER A 269 -7.43 15.55 8.62
C SER A 269 -6.20 16.41 8.32
N ASP A 270 -6.37 17.38 7.42
CA ASP A 270 -5.38 18.38 6.96
C ASP A 270 -4.87 19.35 8.06
N GLU A 271 -5.12 19.07 9.33
CA GLU A 271 -4.83 19.91 10.51
C GLU A 271 -3.44 19.70 11.13
N ASP A 272 -2.55 18.96 10.46
CA ASP A 272 -1.20 18.72 10.96
C ASP A 272 -0.31 19.97 10.80
N THR A 273 -0.24 20.76 11.87
CA THR A 273 0.60 21.98 11.96
C THR A 273 2.10 21.68 11.98
N SER A 274 2.52 20.44 12.24
CA SER A 274 3.93 20.05 12.39
C SER A 274 4.74 20.14 11.09
N LEU A 275 4.08 20.21 9.93
CA LEU A 275 4.70 20.15 8.59
C LEU A 275 4.34 21.35 7.70
N GLN A 276 3.96 22.50 8.28
CA GLN A 276 3.66 23.73 7.51
C GLN A 276 4.81 24.16 6.59
N TYR A 277 6.06 23.85 6.96
CA TYR A 277 7.24 24.18 6.17
C TYR A 277 7.24 23.51 4.78
N LEU A 278 6.69 22.29 4.64
CA LEU A 278 6.53 21.62 3.35
C LEU A 278 5.56 22.40 2.44
N ARG A 279 4.44 22.86 3.00
CA ARG A 279 3.42 23.61 2.24
C ARG A 279 3.97 24.94 1.73
N LYS A 280 4.76 25.66 2.53
CA LYS A 280 5.42 26.91 2.11
C LYS A 280 6.39 26.72 0.94
N CYS A 281 7.00 25.55 0.86
CA CYS A 281 8.04 25.23 -0.13
C CYS A 281 7.51 24.38 -1.30
N LYS A 282 6.19 24.25 -1.43
CA LYS A 282 5.52 23.37 -2.41
C LYS A 282 6.03 23.55 -3.84
N GLN A 283 6.29 24.80 -4.25
CA GLN A 283 6.76 25.11 -5.60
C GLN A 283 8.09 24.45 -5.98
N TYR A 284 8.96 24.23 -5.00
CA TYR A 284 10.27 23.61 -5.23
C TYR A 284 10.11 22.10 -5.37
N PHE A 285 9.37 21.48 -4.44
CA PHE A 285 9.13 20.04 -4.47
C PHE A 285 8.28 19.59 -5.64
N GLU A 286 7.25 20.33 -6.05
CA GLU A 286 6.41 19.95 -7.19
C GLU A 286 7.19 19.84 -8.49
N LYS A 287 8.21 20.70 -8.67
CA LYS A 287 9.02 20.77 -9.88
C LYS A 287 10.30 19.91 -9.82
N ALA A 288 10.67 19.39 -8.66
CA ALA A 288 11.90 18.62 -8.49
C ALA A 288 11.81 17.24 -9.19
N PRO A 289 12.65 16.90 -10.18
CA PRO A 289 12.55 15.61 -10.86
C PRO A 289 12.80 14.44 -9.91
N ARG A 290 13.72 14.58 -8.96
CA ARG A 290 13.97 13.60 -7.91
C ARG A 290 14.06 14.25 -6.53
N ILE A 291 13.54 13.55 -5.53
CA ILE A 291 13.65 13.93 -4.12
C ILE A 291 14.42 12.82 -3.40
N ILE A 292 15.60 13.13 -2.90
CA ILE A 292 16.46 12.17 -2.20
C ILE A 292 16.28 12.38 -0.69
N LEU A 293 15.80 11.34 -0.01
CA LEU A 293 15.60 11.29 1.43
C LEU A 293 16.84 10.66 2.07
N ALA A 294 17.72 11.52 2.56
CA ALA A 294 18.96 11.18 3.26
C ALA A 294 18.76 11.34 4.78
N THR A 295 17.70 10.70 5.30
CA THR A 295 17.34 10.78 6.71
C THR A 295 18.19 9.85 7.57
N ASN A 296 18.23 10.08 8.89
CA ASN A 296 18.97 9.23 9.83
C ASN A 296 18.56 7.75 9.73
N ALA A 297 19.52 6.86 9.98
CA ALA A 297 19.33 5.41 9.95
C ALA A 297 18.39 4.88 11.04
N ASP A 298 18.18 5.66 12.11
CA ASP A 298 17.40 5.28 13.28
C ASP A 298 15.87 5.26 13.01
N SER A 299 15.11 4.77 13.98
CA SER A 299 13.65 4.65 13.87
C SER A 299 12.92 5.99 13.75
N SER A 300 13.54 7.10 14.15
CA SER A 300 12.98 8.44 13.97
C SER A 300 13.16 8.90 12.53
N GLY A 301 14.38 8.78 11.99
CA GLY A 301 14.71 9.12 10.61
C GLY A 301 13.91 8.27 9.61
N GLN A 302 13.75 6.98 9.87
CA GLN A 302 12.90 6.12 9.03
C GLN A 302 11.43 6.58 9.00
N ARG A 303 10.86 6.95 10.15
CA ARG A 303 9.48 7.49 10.21
C ARG A 303 9.37 8.81 9.45
N LEU A 304 10.38 9.69 9.59
CA LEU A 304 10.44 10.94 8.85
C LEU A 304 10.48 10.69 7.33
N ALA A 305 11.34 9.77 6.86
CA ALA A 305 11.42 9.42 5.44
C ALA A 305 10.09 8.89 4.90
N HIS A 306 9.41 8.01 5.63
CA HIS A 306 8.10 7.50 5.25
C HIS A 306 7.05 8.61 5.16
N GLU A 307 7.05 9.56 6.10
CA GLU A 307 6.08 10.66 6.12
C GLU A 307 6.36 11.70 5.02
N LEU A 308 7.64 12.02 4.79
CA LEU A 308 8.07 12.85 3.66
C LEU A 308 7.67 12.20 2.34
N ALA A 309 8.00 10.93 2.13
CA ALA A 309 7.66 10.21 0.91
C ALA A 309 6.15 10.11 0.69
N ARG A 310 5.36 9.92 1.76
CA ARG A 310 3.89 9.90 1.69
C ARG A 310 3.30 11.22 1.19
N ARG A 311 3.89 12.36 1.58
CA ARG A 311 3.39 13.70 1.23
C ARG A 311 3.94 14.26 -0.08
N LEU A 312 5.19 13.92 -0.40
CA LEU A 312 5.88 14.43 -1.58
C LEU A 312 5.68 13.54 -2.82
N GLY A 313 5.14 12.32 -2.63
CA GLY A 313 4.95 11.31 -3.67
C GLY A 313 6.06 10.26 -3.62
N LYS A 314 5.71 9.02 -3.25
CA LYS A 314 6.69 7.93 -3.09
C LYS A 314 7.40 7.61 -4.40
N GLU A 315 6.69 7.74 -5.51
CA GLU A 315 7.17 7.51 -6.87
C GLU A 315 8.25 8.49 -7.33
N ARG A 316 8.43 9.60 -6.60
CA ARG A 316 9.45 10.62 -6.86
C ARG A 316 10.52 10.67 -5.76
N CYS A 317 10.45 9.75 -4.80
CA CYS A 317 11.37 9.70 -3.68
C CYS A 317 12.39 8.58 -3.87
N TRP A 318 13.64 8.91 -3.56
CA TRP A 318 14.73 7.97 -3.39
C TRP A 318 15.15 7.96 -1.93
N ARG A 319 15.56 6.81 -1.41
CA ARG A 319 16.07 6.66 -0.05
C ARG A 319 17.55 6.33 -0.10
N VAL A 320 18.33 7.04 0.69
CA VAL A 320 19.75 6.73 0.88
C VAL A 320 19.89 5.54 1.82
N MET A 321 20.74 4.60 1.45
CA MET A 321 21.11 3.46 2.29
C MET A 321 22.51 3.69 2.85
N TRP A 322 22.60 3.99 4.14
CA TRP A 322 23.88 4.29 4.78
C TRP A 322 24.80 3.06 4.83
N PRO A 323 26.11 3.22 4.58
CA PRO A 323 27.05 2.11 4.55
C PRO A 323 27.27 1.52 5.95
N LYS A 324 27.76 0.28 6.00
CA LYS A 324 28.20 -0.34 7.25
C LYS A 324 29.46 0.37 7.76
N LYS A 325 29.55 0.68 9.05
CA LYS A 325 30.78 1.12 9.75
C LYS A 325 31.52 0.00 10.46
N SER A 326 30.84 -1.14 10.67
CA SER A 326 31.44 -2.37 11.20
C SER A 326 30.68 -3.58 10.65
N ALA A 327 31.02 -4.80 11.09
CA ALA A 327 30.30 -6.01 10.69
C ALA A 327 28.79 -5.94 11.04
N THR A 328 28.44 -5.24 12.11
CA THR A 328 27.08 -5.21 12.71
C THR A 328 26.42 -3.84 12.70
N GLU A 329 27.16 -2.75 12.53
CA GLU A 329 26.64 -1.40 12.63
C GLU A 329 26.68 -0.66 11.29
N ILE A 330 25.64 0.13 11.03
CA ILE A 330 25.54 1.08 9.92
C ILE A 330 25.87 2.49 10.39
N CYS A 331 26.39 3.31 9.48
CA CYS A 331 26.48 4.75 9.71
C CYS A 331 25.08 5.31 9.97
N LYS A 332 25.01 6.26 10.90
CA LYS A 332 23.79 6.87 11.40
C LYS A 332 23.27 7.93 10.44
N ASP A 333 24.16 8.74 9.90
CA ASP A 333 23.83 9.97 9.18
C ASP A 333 24.98 10.38 8.22
N ALA A 334 24.78 11.45 7.47
CA ALA A 334 25.73 11.90 6.45
C ALA A 334 27.06 12.34 7.08
N ASN A 335 27.02 12.98 8.26
CA ASN A 335 28.23 13.41 8.95
C ASN A 335 29.08 12.22 9.41
N GLU A 336 28.47 11.15 9.90
CA GLU A 336 29.23 9.95 10.30
C GLU A 336 29.90 9.28 9.09
N VAL A 337 29.25 9.23 7.93
CA VAL A 337 29.89 8.75 6.68
C VAL A 337 31.06 9.65 6.30
N LEU A 338 30.89 10.97 6.34
CA LEU A 338 31.96 11.93 6.03
C LEU A 338 33.16 11.75 6.96
N CYS A 339 32.93 11.59 8.27
CA CYS A 339 33.99 11.46 9.26
C CYS A 339 34.78 10.14 9.14
N ILE A 340 34.10 9.03 8.82
CA ILE A 340 34.71 7.70 8.78
C ILE A 340 35.35 7.43 7.41
N TYR A 341 34.67 7.79 6.33
CA TYR A 341 35.00 7.36 4.97
C TYR A 341 35.39 8.50 4.02
N GLY A 342 35.13 9.75 4.40
CA GLY A 342 35.44 10.91 3.57
C GLY A 342 34.43 11.20 2.47
N VAL A 343 34.76 12.21 1.67
CA VAL A 343 33.87 12.81 0.67
C VAL A 343 33.48 11.86 -0.47
N ASP A 344 34.42 11.05 -0.96
CA ASP A 344 34.20 10.20 -2.13
C ASP A 344 33.16 9.11 -1.86
N VAL A 345 33.23 8.48 -0.68
CA VAL A 345 32.25 7.46 -0.27
C VAL A 345 30.89 8.09 -0.01
N LEU A 346 30.84 9.30 0.57
CA LEU A 346 29.57 10.01 0.77
C LEU A 346 28.88 10.28 -0.58
N LYS A 347 29.62 10.69 -1.62
CA LYS A 347 29.08 10.85 -2.98
C LYS A 347 28.55 9.55 -3.55
N GLU A 348 29.33 8.47 -3.48
CA GLU A 348 28.92 7.16 -3.98
C GLU A 348 27.61 6.67 -3.34
N VAL A 349 27.47 6.85 -2.03
CA VAL A 349 26.25 6.50 -1.27
C VAL A 349 25.04 7.31 -1.75
N MET A 350 25.23 8.61 -2.01
CA MET A 350 24.16 9.48 -2.53
C MET A 350 23.75 9.11 -3.97
N GLU A 351 24.71 8.76 -4.83
CA GLU A 351 24.45 8.33 -6.20
C GLU A 351 23.70 7.00 -6.27
N LYS A 352 23.97 6.09 -5.31
CA LYS A 352 23.30 4.79 -5.18
C LYS A 352 21.98 4.82 -4.41
N ALA A 353 21.42 5.99 -4.12
CA ALA A 353 20.11 6.08 -3.48
C ALA A 353 19.07 5.24 -4.26
N GLU A 354 18.29 4.44 -3.54
CA GLU A 354 17.35 3.49 -4.12
C GLU A 354 15.95 4.09 -4.20
N LEU A 355 15.10 3.63 -5.12
CA LEU A 355 13.70 4.07 -5.16
C LEU A 355 13.01 3.79 -3.82
N PHE A 356 12.21 4.74 -3.34
CA PHE A 356 11.47 4.54 -2.10
C PHE A 356 10.47 3.38 -2.26
N PRO A 357 10.40 2.42 -1.31
CA PRO A 357 9.56 1.25 -1.47
C PRO A 357 8.07 1.61 -1.56
N ILE A 358 7.40 1.10 -2.60
CA ILE A 358 5.97 1.27 -2.85
C ILE A 358 5.24 0.00 -2.41
N HIS A 359 4.29 0.13 -1.49
CA HIS A 359 3.53 -1.01 -0.98
C HIS A 359 2.78 -1.71 -2.12
N GLY A 360 2.94 -3.03 -2.22
CA GLY A 360 2.32 -3.85 -3.27
C GLY A 360 3.13 -3.94 -4.57
N LEU A 361 4.26 -3.24 -4.67
CA LEU A 361 5.21 -3.37 -5.77
C LEU A 361 6.53 -3.92 -5.22
N PHE A 362 6.81 -5.18 -5.54
CA PHE A 362 8.00 -5.88 -5.08
C PHE A 362 8.93 -6.18 -6.26
N ASN A 363 10.24 -6.12 -6.02
CA ASN A 363 11.22 -6.60 -6.99
C ASN A 363 11.33 -8.12 -6.88
N PHE A 364 11.49 -8.82 -8.01
CA PHE A 364 11.71 -10.27 -8.01
C PHE A 364 12.95 -10.69 -7.21
N SER A 365 13.96 -9.84 -7.09
CA SER A 365 15.14 -10.10 -6.27
C SER A 365 14.80 -10.41 -4.81
N HIS A 366 13.71 -9.85 -4.29
CA HIS A 366 13.24 -10.13 -2.93
C HIS A 366 12.76 -11.58 -2.77
N PHE A 367 12.31 -12.21 -3.85
CA PHE A 367 11.80 -13.57 -3.88
C PHE A 367 12.80 -14.59 -4.45
N PHE A 368 14.03 -14.18 -4.78
CA PHE A 368 15.04 -15.11 -5.31
C PHE A 368 15.28 -16.33 -4.41
N PRO A 369 15.36 -16.22 -3.08
CA PRO A 369 15.47 -17.41 -2.23
C PRO A 369 14.29 -18.38 -2.38
N GLU A 370 13.07 -17.85 -2.52
CA GLU A 370 11.86 -18.66 -2.74
C GLU A 370 11.86 -19.29 -4.14
N ILE A 371 12.31 -18.57 -5.16
CA ILE A 371 12.41 -19.06 -6.55
C ILE A 371 13.50 -20.13 -6.67
N THR A 372 14.64 -19.96 -6.01
CA THR A 372 15.70 -20.97 -5.96
C THR A 372 15.20 -22.22 -5.26
N LYS A 373 14.53 -22.06 -4.11
CA LYS A 373 13.86 -23.17 -3.44
C LYS A 373 12.86 -23.86 -4.38
N TYR A 374 12.03 -23.09 -5.08
CA TYR A 374 11.09 -23.61 -6.05
C TYR A 374 11.75 -24.43 -7.17
N TYR A 375 12.91 -23.99 -7.67
CA TYR A 375 13.69 -24.70 -8.69
C TYR A 375 14.30 -26.01 -8.16
N ASP A 376 14.83 -25.99 -6.93
CA ASP A 376 15.58 -27.13 -6.36
C ASP A 376 14.68 -28.29 -5.90
N TYR A 377 13.44 -28.01 -5.46
CA TYR A 377 12.51 -29.01 -4.90
C TYR A 377 11.61 -29.72 -5.94
N GLY A 378 12.01 -29.72 -7.22
CA GLY A 378 11.18 -29.99 -8.41
C GLY A 378 10.39 -31.31 -8.54
N GLU A 379 10.37 -32.20 -7.53
CA GLU A 379 9.59 -33.46 -7.58
C GLU A 379 8.52 -33.59 -6.47
N ASP A 380 8.76 -33.09 -5.25
CA ASP A 380 7.90 -33.43 -4.09
C ASP A 380 6.81 -32.40 -3.74
N PHE A 381 6.93 -31.13 -4.16
CA PHE A 381 6.08 -30.05 -3.64
C PHE A 381 4.97 -29.57 -4.61
N GLU A 382 5.09 -29.82 -5.93
CA GLU A 382 4.25 -29.15 -6.94
C GLU A 382 3.63 -30.02 -8.04
N LEU A 383 3.93 -31.33 -8.12
CA LEU A 383 3.11 -32.22 -8.96
C LEU A 383 1.66 -32.25 -8.48
N GLY A 384 1.38 -31.78 -7.26
CA GLY A 384 0.11 -31.97 -6.58
C GLY A 384 0.07 -33.35 -5.92
N VAL A 385 -0.96 -33.58 -5.12
CA VAL A 385 -1.20 -34.90 -4.54
C VAL A 385 -1.85 -35.79 -5.60
N SER A 386 -1.36 -37.02 -5.73
CA SER A 386 -1.98 -38.05 -6.59
C SER A 386 -3.46 -38.26 -6.23
N THR A 387 -4.26 -38.54 -7.24
CA THR A 387 -5.68 -38.92 -7.10
C THR A 387 -5.86 -40.34 -6.55
N GLY A 388 -4.79 -41.13 -6.53
CA GLY A 388 -4.78 -42.57 -6.22
C GLY A 388 -5.03 -43.46 -7.44
N TRP A 389 -5.24 -42.89 -8.63
CA TRP A 389 -5.43 -43.64 -9.88
C TRP A 389 -4.41 -43.22 -10.92
N ARG A 390 -3.64 -44.18 -11.42
CA ARG A 390 -2.58 -43.92 -12.40
C ARG A 390 -3.13 -43.39 -13.71
N ALA A 391 -4.31 -43.86 -14.10
CA ALA A 391 -4.98 -43.40 -15.32
C ALA A 391 -5.37 -41.91 -15.26
N LEU A 392 -5.46 -41.33 -14.05
CA LEU A 392 -5.90 -39.96 -13.85
C LEU A 392 -4.75 -38.99 -13.52
N ASP A 393 -3.71 -39.46 -12.83
CA ASP A 393 -2.59 -38.62 -12.35
C ASP A 393 -1.81 -37.93 -13.48
N ASP A 394 -1.84 -38.46 -14.72
CA ASP A 394 -1.29 -37.78 -15.90
C ASP A 394 -2.08 -36.51 -16.31
N PHE A 395 -3.35 -36.45 -15.93
CA PHE A 395 -4.29 -35.40 -16.35
C PHE A 395 -4.63 -34.44 -15.22
N TYR A 396 -4.69 -34.93 -13.99
CA TYR A 396 -5.10 -34.14 -12.83
C TYR A 396 -4.45 -34.64 -11.55
N ASN A 397 -3.74 -33.74 -10.87
CA ASN A 397 -3.30 -33.90 -9.49
C ASN A 397 -3.86 -32.76 -8.63
N ILE A 398 -3.94 -33.02 -7.32
CA ILE A 398 -4.58 -32.11 -6.37
C ILE A 398 -3.55 -31.13 -5.80
N VAL A 399 -3.53 -29.91 -6.31
CA VAL A 399 -2.61 -28.87 -5.84
C VAL A 399 -3.24 -28.04 -4.71
N PRO A 400 -2.62 -27.94 -3.53
CA PRO A 400 -3.08 -27.05 -2.48
C PRO A 400 -3.26 -25.60 -2.97
N GLY A 401 -4.39 -24.98 -2.64
CA GLY A 401 -4.69 -23.59 -2.99
C GLY A 401 -5.33 -23.37 -4.35
N GLU A 402 -5.63 -24.44 -5.08
CA GLU A 402 -6.41 -24.39 -6.32
C GLU A 402 -7.91 -24.61 -6.10
N LEU A 403 -8.71 -24.09 -7.03
CA LEU A 403 -10.15 -24.30 -7.12
C LEU A 403 -10.49 -25.24 -8.28
N THR A 404 -11.05 -26.41 -7.97
CA THR A 404 -11.54 -27.39 -8.93
C THR A 404 -13.06 -27.35 -9.01
N ILE A 405 -13.60 -27.07 -10.20
CA ILE A 405 -15.04 -27.18 -10.46
C ILE A 405 -15.34 -28.57 -11.02
N ILE A 406 -16.35 -29.21 -10.43
CA ILE A 406 -16.82 -30.53 -10.88
C ILE A 406 -18.25 -30.40 -11.37
N THR A 407 -18.52 -30.92 -12.56
CA THR A 407 -19.86 -30.98 -13.13
C THR A 407 -20.14 -32.34 -13.76
N GLY A 408 -21.36 -32.54 -14.23
CA GLY A 408 -21.87 -33.81 -14.72
C GLY A 408 -23.37 -33.88 -14.54
N VAL A 409 -24.04 -34.58 -15.45
CA VAL A 409 -25.50 -34.78 -15.41
C VAL A 409 -25.95 -35.35 -14.05
N PRO A 410 -27.19 -35.11 -13.59
CA PRO A 410 -27.70 -35.76 -12.38
C PRO A 410 -27.46 -37.28 -12.40
N SER A 411 -27.15 -37.85 -11.23
CA SER A 411 -26.85 -39.28 -11.07
C SER A 411 -25.63 -39.83 -11.83
N SER A 412 -24.70 -38.95 -12.25
CA SER A 412 -23.41 -39.34 -12.85
C SER A 412 -22.36 -39.86 -11.86
N GLY A 413 -22.57 -39.71 -10.54
CA GLY A 413 -21.62 -40.15 -9.52
C GLY A 413 -20.59 -39.11 -9.05
N LYS A 414 -20.82 -37.81 -9.29
CA LYS A 414 -19.91 -36.71 -8.87
C LYS A 414 -19.49 -36.80 -7.39
N SER A 415 -20.45 -36.80 -6.47
CA SER A 415 -20.19 -36.88 -5.03
C SER A 415 -19.49 -38.19 -4.64
N GLU A 416 -19.88 -39.28 -5.28
CA GLU A 416 -19.30 -40.61 -5.05
C GLU A 416 -17.82 -40.66 -5.46
N TRP A 417 -17.49 -40.03 -6.59
CA TRP A 417 -16.12 -39.91 -7.08
C TRP A 417 -15.28 -38.97 -6.21
N ILE A 418 -15.84 -37.83 -5.79
CA ILE A 418 -15.16 -36.92 -4.85
C ILE A 418 -14.83 -37.65 -3.56
N ASP A 419 -15.81 -38.32 -2.94
CA ASP A 419 -15.58 -39.09 -1.70
C ASP A 419 -14.44 -40.11 -1.87
N ALA A 420 -14.35 -40.78 -3.03
CA ALA A 420 -13.26 -41.71 -3.32
C ALA A 420 -11.89 -41.02 -3.42
N VAL A 421 -11.82 -39.87 -4.09
CA VAL A 421 -10.60 -39.05 -4.14
C VAL A 421 -10.18 -38.65 -2.72
N LEU A 422 -11.10 -38.19 -1.87
CA LEU A 422 -10.77 -37.77 -0.51
C LEU A 422 -10.21 -38.93 0.33
N CYS A 423 -10.81 -40.13 0.21
CA CYS A 423 -10.30 -41.33 0.87
C CYS A 423 -8.88 -41.68 0.41
N ASN A 424 -8.60 -41.63 -0.90
CA ASN A 424 -7.27 -41.91 -1.46
C ASN A 424 -6.22 -40.89 -0.96
N ILE A 425 -6.57 -39.60 -0.92
CA ILE A 425 -5.69 -38.54 -0.41
C ILE A 425 -5.43 -38.74 1.09
N ASN A 426 -6.45 -39.10 1.87
CA ASN A 426 -6.25 -39.40 3.29
C ASN A 426 -5.35 -40.62 3.51
N GLU A 427 -5.55 -41.71 2.76
CA GLU A 427 -4.73 -42.93 2.85
C GLU A 427 -3.27 -42.67 2.44
N SER A 428 -3.02 -41.82 1.45
CA SER A 428 -1.67 -41.54 0.94
C SER A 428 -0.88 -40.50 1.73
N CYS A 429 -1.51 -39.40 2.15
CA CYS A 429 -0.81 -38.29 2.80
C CYS A 429 -1.55 -37.67 3.99
N GLY A 430 -2.61 -38.32 4.50
CA GLY A 430 -3.23 -37.98 5.77
C GLY A 430 -4.00 -36.66 5.79
N TRP A 431 -4.45 -36.15 4.63
CA TRP A 431 -5.23 -34.91 4.61
C TRP A 431 -6.56 -35.07 5.35
N LYS A 432 -7.00 -33.95 5.90
CA LYS A 432 -8.29 -33.77 6.57
C LYS A 432 -9.14 -32.80 5.78
N PHE A 433 -10.45 -32.98 5.85
CA PHE A 433 -11.39 -32.33 4.95
C PHE A 433 -12.55 -31.66 5.68
N ALA A 434 -12.97 -30.50 5.19
CA ALA A 434 -14.24 -29.89 5.54
C ALA A 434 -15.28 -30.22 4.46
N LEU A 435 -16.44 -30.72 4.85
CA LEU A 435 -17.49 -31.17 3.94
C LEU A 435 -18.76 -30.33 4.14
N CYS A 436 -19.09 -29.53 3.13
CA CYS A 436 -20.36 -28.84 2.99
C CYS A 436 -21.24 -29.62 2.00
N SER A 437 -21.74 -30.79 2.44
CA SER A 437 -22.63 -31.65 1.64
C SER A 437 -24.07 -31.51 2.14
N MET A 438 -24.91 -30.83 1.35
CA MET A 438 -26.29 -30.52 1.74
C MET A 438 -27.28 -31.60 1.27
N GLU A 439 -27.00 -32.29 0.17
CA GLU A 439 -27.87 -33.35 -0.36
C GLU A 439 -27.78 -34.67 0.42
N ASN A 440 -26.62 -35.01 1.01
CA ASN A 440 -26.45 -36.29 1.71
C ASN A 440 -26.84 -36.18 3.20
N LYS A 441 -27.74 -37.07 3.65
CA LYS A 441 -27.98 -37.30 5.08
C LYS A 441 -26.71 -37.80 5.76
N VAL A 442 -26.49 -37.42 7.03
CA VAL A 442 -25.27 -37.75 7.78
C VAL A 442 -24.99 -39.26 7.75
N GLN A 443 -26.02 -40.08 8.00
CA GLN A 443 -25.88 -41.53 8.08
C GLN A 443 -25.51 -42.14 6.72
N GLU A 444 -26.04 -41.59 5.62
CA GLU A 444 -25.77 -42.04 4.27
C GLU A 444 -24.37 -41.66 3.81
N HIS A 445 -23.92 -40.44 4.13
CA HIS A 445 -22.55 -39.99 3.81
C HIS A 445 -21.51 -40.77 4.60
N ALA A 446 -21.73 -40.93 5.91
CA ALA A 446 -20.86 -41.75 6.76
C ALA A 446 -20.75 -43.18 6.24
N ARG A 447 -21.86 -43.79 5.82
CA ARG A 447 -21.87 -45.12 5.19
C ARG A 447 -20.97 -45.16 3.95
N LYS A 448 -21.14 -44.24 3.00
CA LYS A 448 -20.35 -44.19 1.76
C LYS A 448 -18.85 -44.06 2.02
N LEU A 449 -18.46 -43.25 3.00
CA LEU A 449 -17.05 -43.06 3.37
C LEU A 449 -16.48 -44.30 4.06
N LEU A 450 -17.24 -44.91 4.97
CA LEU A 450 -16.84 -46.14 5.67
C LEU A 450 -16.68 -47.32 4.71
N GLU A 451 -17.59 -47.49 3.74
CA GLU A 451 -17.50 -48.57 2.75
C GLU A 451 -16.20 -48.47 1.93
N LYS A 452 -15.80 -47.25 1.54
CA LYS A 452 -14.54 -46.99 0.83
C LYS A 452 -13.32 -47.22 1.71
N HIS A 453 -13.36 -46.76 2.97
CA HIS A 453 -12.23 -46.89 3.90
C HIS A 453 -12.01 -48.34 4.37
N VAL A 454 -13.09 -49.01 4.77
CA VAL A 454 -13.05 -50.40 5.27
C VAL A 454 -12.98 -51.41 4.12
N LYS A 455 -13.34 -51.00 2.89
CA LYS A 455 -13.32 -51.82 1.67
C LYS A 455 -14.29 -53.02 1.79
N LYS A 456 -15.42 -52.80 2.49
CA LYS A 456 -16.49 -53.78 2.73
C LYS A 456 -17.86 -53.09 2.75
N PRO A 457 -18.93 -53.76 2.33
CA PRO A 457 -20.27 -53.16 2.35
C PRO A 457 -20.74 -52.92 3.79
N PHE A 458 -21.59 -51.90 4.00
CA PHE A 458 -22.18 -51.64 5.31
C PHE A 458 -23.37 -52.57 5.60
N PHE A 459 -24.09 -52.97 4.56
CA PHE A 459 -25.26 -53.85 4.62
C PHE A 459 -25.04 -55.17 3.88
N ASN A 460 -25.66 -56.24 4.38
CA ASN A 460 -25.74 -57.55 3.70
C ASN A 460 -26.99 -57.67 2.80
N TYR A 461 -27.41 -56.59 2.13
CA TYR A 461 -28.65 -56.59 1.33
C TYR A 461 -28.44 -55.92 -0.04
N ARG A 462 -29.06 -56.46 -1.10
CA ARG A 462 -28.96 -55.99 -2.49
C ARG A 462 -27.52 -55.96 -3.01
N TYR A 463 -26.84 -54.83 -2.85
CA TYR A 463 -25.51 -54.61 -3.44
C TYR A 463 -24.39 -55.30 -2.63
N GLY A 464 -24.64 -55.71 -1.39
CA GLY A 464 -23.66 -56.36 -0.51
C GLY A 464 -23.87 -57.87 -0.35
N GLU A 465 -24.67 -58.53 -1.19
CA GLU A 465 -24.97 -59.97 -1.04
C GLU A 465 -23.76 -60.88 -1.36
N SER A 466 -22.82 -60.39 -2.16
CA SER A 466 -21.65 -61.14 -2.61
C SER A 466 -20.45 -61.08 -1.66
N VAL A 467 -20.47 -60.22 -0.64
CA VAL A 467 -19.33 -59.96 0.26
C VAL A 467 -19.80 -59.76 1.69
N ASN A 468 -19.04 -60.24 2.66
CA ASN A 468 -19.35 -60.02 4.07
C ASN A 468 -19.31 -58.53 4.43
N ARG A 469 -20.38 -58.01 5.05
CA ARG A 469 -20.38 -56.64 5.60
C ARG A 469 -19.28 -56.42 6.63
N MET A 470 -18.92 -55.15 6.80
CA MET A 470 -18.03 -54.72 7.89
C MET A 470 -18.55 -55.20 9.25
N SER A 471 -17.64 -55.71 10.07
CA SER A 471 -17.89 -56.13 11.44
C SER A 471 -18.13 -54.93 12.35
N LEU A 472 -18.65 -55.18 13.56
CA LEU A 472 -18.85 -54.11 14.55
C LEU A 472 -17.53 -53.45 14.96
N ALA A 473 -16.45 -54.24 15.09
CA ALA A 473 -15.13 -53.71 15.42
C ALA A 473 -14.61 -52.76 14.31
N GLU A 474 -14.70 -53.18 13.05
CA GLU A 474 -14.33 -52.36 11.90
C GLU A 474 -15.17 -51.09 11.80
N LEU A 475 -16.46 -51.16 12.14
CA LEU A 475 -17.33 -49.98 12.19
C LEU A 475 -16.89 -48.99 13.29
N GLU A 476 -16.57 -49.46 14.49
CA GLU A 476 -16.12 -48.59 15.58
C GLU A 476 -14.76 -47.95 15.29
N ASP A 477 -13.83 -48.67 14.66
CA ASP A 477 -12.56 -48.09 14.22
C ASP A 477 -12.76 -47.10 13.06
N GLY A 478 -13.63 -47.43 12.10
CA GLY A 478 -14.00 -46.53 11.02
C GLY A 478 -14.66 -45.24 11.53
N LYS A 479 -15.44 -45.27 12.62
CA LYS A 479 -15.99 -44.06 13.25
C LYS A 479 -14.88 -43.15 13.81
N LYS A 480 -13.83 -43.71 14.40
CA LYS A 480 -12.67 -42.92 14.88
C LYS A 480 -11.98 -42.25 13.70
N TRP A 481 -11.80 -42.98 12.59
CA TRP A 481 -11.25 -42.43 11.35
C TRP A 481 -12.11 -41.29 10.79
N LEU A 482 -13.45 -41.44 10.77
CA LEU A 482 -14.37 -40.38 10.34
C LEU A 482 -14.19 -39.10 11.16
N VAL A 483 -14.10 -39.22 12.50
CA VAL A 483 -13.93 -38.08 13.41
C VAL A 483 -12.59 -37.37 13.20
N ASP A 484 -11.52 -38.12 12.92
CA ASP A 484 -10.20 -37.54 12.69
C ASP A 484 -10.09 -36.85 11.31
N THR A 485 -10.78 -37.38 10.30
CA THR A 485 -10.59 -37.03 8.89
C THR A 485 -11.57 -35.99 8.37
N PHE A 486 -12.85 -36.07 8.76
CA PHE A 486 -13.91 -35.27 8.14
C PHE A 486 -14.63 -34.35 9.14
N HIS A 487 -14.74 -33.08 8.78
CA HIS A 487 -15.44 -32.06 9.54
C HIS A 487 -16.65 -31.55 8.75
N LEU A 488 -17.85 -31.81 9.23
CA LEU A 488 -19.08 -31.44 8.53
C LEU A 488 -19.44 -29.97 8.76
N ILE A 489 -19.76 -29.26 7.67
CA ILE A 489 -20.37 -27.92 7.68
C ILE A 489 -21.83 -28.11 7.30
N ARG A 490 -22.76 -27.83 8.24
CA ARG A 490 -24.21 -28.01 8.06
C ARG A 490 -24.97 -26.86 8.70
N CYS A 491 -26.04 -26.43 8.05
CA CYS A 491 -27.02 -25.52 8.61
C CYS A 491 -28.13 -26.31 9.35
N ASP A 492 -28.72 -25.69 10.37
CA ASP A 492 -29.97 -26.18 10.98
C ASP A 492 -31.13 -26.02 9.98
N GLU A 493 -32.20 -26.81 10.14
CA GLU A 493 -33.26 -27.05 9.13
C GLU A 493 -33.94 -25.78 8.56
N ASP A 494 -33.84 -24.63 9.23
CA ASP A 494 -34.47 -23.37 8.83
C ASP A 494 -33.55 -22.38 8.08
N SER A 495 -32.29 -22.74 7.77
CA SER A 495 -31.33 -21.80 7.15
C SER A 495 -30.58 -22.39 5.95
N ILE A 496 -30.43 -21.57 4.90
CA ILE A 496 -29.61 -21.90 3.72
C ILE A 496 -28.21 -21.28 3.93
N PRO A 497 -27.11 -22.02 3.76
CA PRO A 497 -25.78 -21.51 4.01
C PRO A 497 -25.32 -20.50 2.95
N SER A 498 -24.86 -19.33 3.40
CA SER A 498 -24.16 -18.38 2.52
C SER A 498 -22.70 -18.78 2.32
N ILE A 499 -22.11 -18.36 1.20
CA ILE A 499 -20.70 -18.65 0.93
C ILE A 499 -19.75 -18.05 1.97
N ASP A 500 -20.05 -16.86 2.49
CA ASP A 500 -19.21 -16.19 3.49
C ASP A 500 -19.19 -16.97 4.81
N TRP A 501 -20.33 -17.56 5.18
CA TRP A 501 -20.44 -18.40 6.36
C TRP A 501 -19.67 -19.72 6.19
N ILE A 502 -19.77 -20.38 5.03
CA ILE A 502 -18.99 -21.58 4.72
C ILE A 502 -17.48 -21.28 4.79
N ILE A 503 -17.03 -20.19 4.16
CA ILE A 503 -15.62 -19.77 4.19
C ILE A 503 -15.17 -19.50 5.63
N MET A 504 -16.00 -18.85 6.45
CA MET A 504 -15.68 -18.60 7.86
C MET A 504 -15.46 -19.91 8.63
N LEU A 505 -16.35 -20.90 8.48
CA LEU A 505 -16.20 -22.20 9.13
C LEU A 505 -15.02 -23.00 8.59
N ALA A 506 -14.80 -22.98 7.27
CA ALA A 506 -13.65 -23.62 6.66
C ALA A 506 -12.32 -23.02 7.18
N LYS A 507 -12.24 -21.70 7.36
CA LYS A 507 -11.08 -21.05 8.01
C LYS A 507 -10.86 -21.56 9.44
N ALA A 508 -11.93 -21.72 10.22
CA ALA A 508 -11.83 -22.28 11.56
C ALA A 508 -11.37 -23.74 11.54
N ALA A 509 -11.84 -24.54 10.57
CA ALA A 509 -11.44 -25.94 10.41
C ALA A 509 -9.96 -26.08 10.00
N VAL A 510 -9.46 -25.22 9.10
CA VAL A 510 -8.03 -25.15 8.76
C VAL A 510 -7.20 -24.85 10.00
N LEU A 511 -7.58 -23.83 10.77
CA LEU A 511 -6.82 -23.39 11.94
C LEU A 511 -6.81 -24.42 13.08
N ARG A 512 -7.96 -25.05 13.37
CA ARG A 512 -8.12 -25.93 14.54
C ARG A 512 -7.78 -27.39 14.26
N HIS A 513 -8.05 -27.85 13.05
CA HIS A 513 -7.98 -29.26 12.70
C HIS A 513 -6.99 -29.56 11.57
N GLY A 514 -6.31 -28.54 11.02
CA GLY A 514 -5.34 -28.74 9.96
C GLY A 514 -5.96 -29.21 8.64
N VAL A 515 -7.22 -28.83 8.38
CA VAL A 515 -7.91 -29.17 7.13
C VAL A 515 -7.14 -28.65 5.93
N ARG A 516 -6.98 -29.51 4.91
CA ARG A 516 -6.26 -29.21 3.66
C ARG A 516 -7.16 -29.25 2.42
N GLY A 517 -8.41 -29.66 2.58
CA GLY A 517 -9.39 -29.66 1.50
C GLY A 517 -10.80 -29.28 1.95
N LEU A 518 -11.52 -28.54 1.10
CA LEU A 518 -12.90 -28.13 1.29
C LEU A 518 -13.75 -28.65 0.12
N VAL A 519 -14.83 -29.38 0.43
CA VAL A 519 -15.83 -29.78 -0.56
C VAL A 519 -17.12 -29.01 -0.32
N ILE A 520 -17.65 -28.41 -1.39
CA ILE A 520 -18.98 -27.81 -1.41
C ILE A 520 -19.81 -28.50 -2.49
N ASP A 521 -20.84 -29.21 -2.06
CA ASP A 521 -21.65 -30.07 -2.91
C ASP A 521 -23.14 -30.06 -2.50
N PRO A 522 -24.05 -29.49 -3.32
CA PRO A 522 -23.85 -28.76 -4.58
C PRO A 522 -24.00 -27.22 -4.43
N TYR A 523 -23.59 -26.48 -5.47
CA TYR A 523 -23.80 -25.03 -5.62
C TYR A 523 -25.25 -24.59 -5.41
N ASN A 524 -26.21 -25.40 -5.87
CA ASN A 524 -27.63 -25.04 -5.91
C ASN A 524 -28.29 -24.99 -4.52
N GLU A 525 -27.65 -25.57 -3.51
CA GLU A 525 -28.13 -25.60 -2.11
C GLU A 525 -27.57 -24.42 -1.28
N LEU A 526 -26.92 -23.46 -1.93
CA LEU A 526 -26.39 -22.26 -1.26
C LEU A 526 -27.37 -21.10 -1.33
N ASP A 527 -27.26 -20.19 -0.36
CA ASP A 527 -28.12 -19.01 -0.33
C ASP A 527 -27.75 -18.06 -1.48
N HIS A 528 -28.68 -17.97 -2.44
CA HIS A 528 -28.60 -17.09 -3.59
C HIS A 528 -29.32 -15.76 -3.38
N GLN A 529 -29.54 -15.33 -2.13
CA GLN A 529 -29.95 -13.96 -1.82
C GLN A 529 -28.94 -12.98 -2.43
N ARG A 530 -29.43 -12.22 -3.40
CA ARG A 530 -28.66 -11.22 -4.16
C ARG A 530 -29.14 -9.84 -3.74
N ALA A 531 -28.23 -8.86 -3.79
CA ALA A 531 -28.66 -7.47 -3.74
C ALA A 531 -29.60 -7.18 -4.93
N ILE A 532 -30.55 -6.26 -4.77
CA ILE A 532 -31.62 -5.96 -5.73
C ILE A 532 -31.08 -5.64 -7.14
N HIS A 533 -29.83 -5.16 -7.24
CA HIS A 533 -29.18 -4.78 -8.49
C HIS A 533 -28.07 -5.74 -8.95
N GLN A 534 -27.88 -6.89 -8.29
CA GLN A 534 -26.82 -7.83 -8.63
C GLN A 534 -27.33 -8.97 -9.51
N THR A 535 -26.70 -9.16 -10.66
CA THR A 535 -27.00 -10.29 -11.54
C THR A 535 -26.49 -11.62 -10.96
N GLU A 536 -27.05 -12.75 -11.38
CA GLU A 536 -26.54 -14.08 -11.00
C GLU A 536 -25.07 -14.26 -11.42
N THR A 537 -24.73 -13.79 -12.62
CA THR A 537 -23.35 -13.82 -13.15
C THR A 537 -22.37 -13.07 -12.25
N GLU A 538 -22.71 -11.87 -11.80
CA GLU A 538 -21.87 -11.08 -10.89
C GLU A 538 -21.75 -11.73 -9.52
N TYR A 539 -22.85 -12.28 -9.00
CA TYR A 539 -22.86 -13.03 -7.74
C TYR A 539 -21.92 -14.24 -7.81
N VAL A 540 -22.06 -15.09 -8.83
CA VAL A 540 -21.20 -16.25 -9.05
C VAL A 540 -19.74 -15.82 -9.21
N SER A 541 -19.49 -14.76 -9.96
CA SER A 541 -18.15 -14.20 -10.14
C SER A 541 -17.51 -13.78 -8.81
N LEU A 542 -18.26 -13.12 -7.93
CA LEU A 542 -17.78 -12.67 -6.62
C LEU A 542 -17.55 -13.85 -5.67
N MET A 543 -18.51 -14.77 -5.61
CA MET A 543 -18.44 -16.01 -4.82
C MET A 543 -17.18 -16.82 -5.16
N LEU A 544 -16.95 -17.11 -6.45
CA LEU A 544 -15.77 -17.85 -6.90
C LEU A 544 -14.46 -17.10 -6.59
N THR A 545 -14.48 -15.76 -6.60
CA THR A 545 -13.31 -14.96 -6.20
C THR A 545 -12.99 -15.14 -4.71
N LYS A 546 -14.01 -15.17 -3.85
CA LYS A 546 -13.85 -15.39 -2.42
C LYS A 546 -13.31 -16.80 -2.14
N LEU A 547 -13.86 -17.82 -2.80
CA LEU A 547 -13.37 -19.20 -2.71
C LEU A 547 -11.92 -19.35 -3.17
N LYS A 548 -11.58 -18.76 -4.32
CA LYS A 548 -10.22 -18.79 -4.85
C LYS A 548 -9.22 -18.11 -3.91
N ARG A 549 -9.58 -16.95 -3.36
CA ARG A 549 -8.75 -16.26 -2.34
C ARG A 549 -8.60 -17.12 -1.09
N PHE A 550 -9.66 -17.77 -0.63
CA PHE A 550 -9.59 -18.69 0.51
C PHE A 550 -8.62 -19.84 0.23
N ALA A 551 -8.75 -20.51 -0.92
CA ALA A 551 -7.88 -21.60 -1.33
C ALA A 551 -6.40 -21.17 -1.26
N GLN A 552 -6.06 -20.08 -1.95
CA GLN A 552 -4.70 -19.54 -2.03
C GLN A 552 -4.11 -19.14 -0.67
N LEU A 553 -4.87 -18.39 0.13
CA LEU A 553 -4.39 -17.87 1.42
C LEU A 553 -4.16 -18.97 2.46
N HIS A 554 -4.93 -20.06 2.38
CA HIS A 554 -4.88 -21.14 3.36
C HIS A 554 -4.20 -22.41 2.84
N SER A 555 -3.66 -22.40 1.62
CA SER A 555 -3.09 -23.59 0.96
C SER A 555 -4.04 -24.79 1.07
N CYS A 556 -5.33 -24.55 0.85
CA CYS A 556 -6.40 -25.53 0.97
C CYS A 556 -7.02 -25.75 -0.40
N HIS A 557 -7.14 -27.00 -0.85
CA HIS A 557 -7.78 -27.30 -2.15
C HIS A 557 -9.29 -27.20 -2.02
N VAL A 558 -9.97 -26.58 -2.99
CA VAL A 558 -11.43 -26.45 -2.96
C VAL A 558 -12.05 -27.22 -4.13
N TRP A 559 -12.91 -28.19 -3.82
CA TRP A 559 -13.80 -28.82 -4.79
C TRP A 559 -15.18 -28.20 -4.69
N PHE A 560 -15.70 -27.76 -5.83
CA PHE A 560 -16.98 -27.08 -5.91
C PHE A 560 -17.84 -27.73 -6.99
N VAL A 561 -18.95 -28.35 -6.57
CA VAL A 561 -19.83 -29.06 -7.49
C VAL A 561 -20.92 -28.13 -8.01
N ALA A 562 -21.03 -28.03 -9.34
CA ALA A 562 -22.05 -27.22 -9.99
C ALA A 562 -22.76 -28.03 -11.07
N HIS A 563 -24.09 -28.02 -11.06
CA HIS A 563 -24.89 -28.78 -12.01
C HIS A 563 -25.05 -28.06 -13.36
N PRO A 564 -25.13 -28.82 -14.47
CA PRO A 564 -25.47 -28.24 -15.76
C PRO A 564 -26.92 -27.73 -15.77
N LYS A 565 -27.20 -26.77 -16.67
CA LYS A 565 -28.56 -26.41 -17.06
C LYS A 565 -29.26 -27.63 -17.64
N GLN A 566 -30.59 -27.60 -17.68
CA GLN A 566 -31.37 -28.65 -18.35
C GLN A 566 -30.94 -28.76 -19.82
N LEU A 567 -30.31 -29.88 -20.18
CA LEU A 567 -29.78 -30.13 -21.53
C LEU A 567 -30.92 -30.56 -22.45
N GLN A 568 -31.35 -29.69 -23.34
CA GLN A 568 -32.35 -30.03 -24.36
C GLN A 568 -31.73 -31.01 -25.38
N SER A 569 -32.43 -32.11 -25.68
CA SER A 569 -31.97 -33.14 -26.63
C SER A 569 -30.63 -33.82 -26.26
N TRP A 570 -30.39 -34.08 -24.97
CA TRP A 570 -29.21 -34.81 -24.52
C TRP A 570 -29.13 -36.21 -25.12
N ARG A 571 -28.00 -36.52 -25.80
CA ARG A 571 -27.79 -37.80 -26.52
C ARG A 571 -26.90 -38.79 -25.74
N GLY A 572 -26.71 -38.58 -24.44
CA GLY A 572 -25.85 -39.43 -23.62
C GLY A 572 -24.37 -39.02 -23.58
N ASN A 573 -23.98 -37.88 -24.14
CA ASN A 573 -22.58 -37.40 -24.13
C ASN A 573 -22.23 -36.64 -22.84
N PRO A 574 -20.95 -36.54 -22.43
CA PRO A 574 -20.53 -35.67 -21.34
C PRO A 574 -20.95 -34.20 -21.58
N PRO A 575 -21.47 -33.47 -20.58
CA PRO A 575 -21.74 -32.04 -20.72
C PRO A 575 -20.45 -31.23 -20.90
N ASN A 576 -20.56 -30.08 -21.55
CA ASN A 576 -19.49 -29.09 -21.56
C ASN A 576 -19.47 -28.33 -20.23
N LEU A 577 -18.30 -27.85 -19.79
CA LEU A 577 -18.23 -26.96 -18.64
C LEU A 577 -19.03 -25.65 -18.84
N TYR A 578 -19.22 -25.19 -20.08
CA TYR A 578 -20.08 -24.03 -20.38
C TYR A 578 -21.58 -24.31 -20.18
N ASP A 579 -21.96 -25.57 -20.02
CA ASP A 579 -23.34 -25.96 -19.74
C ASP A 579 -23.70 -25.77 -18.27
N ILE A 580 -22.76 -25.43 -17.38
CA ILE A 580 -23.03 -25.16 -15.96
C ILE A 580 -24.07 -24.04 -15.81
N SER A 581 -25.04 -24.26 -14.92
CA SER A 581 -26.09 -23.27 -14.65
C SER A 581 -25.54 -22.00 -14.02
N GLY A 582 -26.22 -20.88 -14.26
CA GLY A 582 -25.91 -19.57 -13.68
C GLY A 582 -24.83 -18.76 -14.38
N SER A 583 -23.62 -19.29 -14.66
CA SER A 583 -22.55 -18.43 -15.21
C SER A 583 -21.39 -19.16 -15.91
N ALA A 584 -20.86 -18.56 -16.98
CA ALA A 584 -19.56 -18.97 -17.56
C ALA A 584 -18.37 -18.70 -16.62
N HIS A 585 -18.55 -17.94 -15.53
CA HIS A 585 -17.48 -17.66 -14.57
C HIS A 585 -16.97 -18.89 -13.82
N PHE A 586 -17.75 -19.97 -13.74
CA PHE A 586 -17.27 -21.26 -13.21
C PHE A 586 -16.01 -21.71 -13.93
N ILE A 587 -15.99 -21.62 -15.26
CA ILE A 587 -14.81 -21.93 -16.07
C ILE A 587 -13.77 -20.82 -15.96
N ASN A 588 -14.18 -19.55 -16.07
CA ASN A 588 -13.20 -18.47 -16.16
C ASN A 588 -12.34 -18.34 -14.90
N LYS A 589 -12.88 -18.70 -13.72
CA LYS A 589 -12.22 -18.48 -12.43
C LYS A 589 -11.57 -19.72 -11.81
N CYS A 590 -12.03 -20.92 -12.17
CA CYS A 590 -11.43 -22.14 -11.65
C CYS A 590 -10.01 -22.36 -12.20
N ASP A 591 -9.24 -23.18 -11.49
CA ASP A 591 -7.93 -23.63 -11.94
C ASP A 591 -8.10 -24.94 -12.72
N ASN A 592 -8.96 -25.84 -12.23
CA ASN A 592 -9.29 -27.10 -12.87
C ASN A 592 -10.81 -27.22 -13.13
N GLY A 593 -11.17 -27.88 -14.21
CA GLY A 593 -12.56 -28.15 -14.58
C GLY A 593 -12.74 -29.60 -15.00
N ILE A 594 -13.54 -30.34 -14.25
CA ILE A 594 -13.73 -31.79 -14.41
C ILE A 594 -15.20 -32.09 -14.67
N VAL A 595 -15.45 -32.97 -15.63
CA VAL A 595 -16.78 -33.52 -15.90
C VAL A 595 -16.78 -35.00 -15.53
N ILE A 596 -17.69 -35.41 -14.65
CA ILE A 596 -17.91 -36.83 -14.36
C ILE A 596 -19.04 -37.32 -15.24
N HIS A 597 -18.75 -38.34 -16.04
CA HIS A 597 -19.69 -38.93 -16.97
C HIS A 597 -19.77 -40.44 -16.77
N ARG A 598 -20.99 -40.96 -16.78
CA ARG A 598 -21.28 -42.39 -16.70
C ARG A 598 -22.22 -42.76 -17.82
N ASN A 599 -21.90 -43.83 -18.54
CA ASN A 599 -22.81 -44.38 -19.54
C ASN A 599 -24.04 -44.99 -18.84
N GLN A 600 -25.23 -44.56 -19.26
CA GLN A 600 -26.51 -45.04 -18.73
C GLN A 600 -27.19 -46.04 -19.68
N ASN A 601 -26.61 -46.30 -20.84
CA ASN A 601 -27.18 -47.18 -21.85
C ASN A 601 -26.29 -48.41 -22.04
N GLU A 602 -26.76 -49.58 -21.58
CA GLU A 602 -26.06 -50.87 -21.72
C GLU A 602 -25.69 -51.19 -23.17
N SER A 603 -26.49 -50.77 -24.14
CA SER A 603 -26.20 -50.98 -25.57
C SER A 603 -25.07 -50.10 -26.12
N ALA A 604 -24.71 -49.03 -25.40
CA ALA A 604 -23.67 -48.08 -25.80
C ALA A 604 -22.30 -48.36 -25.14
N GLY A 605 -22.21 -49.35 -24.23
CA GLY A 605 -20.98 -49.73 -23.55
C GLY A 605 -21.20 -50.15 -22.09
N SER A 606 -20.11 -50.44 -21.37
CA SER A 606 -20.16 -50.84 -19.96
C SER A 606 -20.78 -49.74 -19.08
N ILE A 607 -21.78 -50.13 -18.29
CA ILE A 607 -22.46 -49.24 -17.33
C ILE A 607 -21.66 -49.02 -16.04
N ASP A 608 -20.63 -49.83 -15.79
CA ASP A 608 -19.78 -49.74 -14.61
C ASP A 608 -18.51 -48.91 -14.86
N HIS A 609 -18.34 -48.40 -16.08
CA HIS A 609 -17.25 -47.48 -16.41
C HIS A 609 -17.68 -46.05 -16.14
N VAL A 610 -16.79 -45.30 -15.48
CA VAL A 610 -16.93 -43.87 -15.21
C VAL A 610 -15.80 -43.14 -15.94
N GLN A 611 -16.18 -42.21 -16.80
CA GLN A 611 -15.28 -41.35 -17.53
C GLN A 611 -15.07 -40.06 -16.75
N VAL A 612 -13.82 -39.82 -16.34
CA VAL A 612 -13.38 -38.59 -15.71
C VAL A 612 -12.78 -37.70 -16.79
N CYS A 613 -13.47 -36.62 -17.11
CA CYS A 613 -13.17 -35.75 -18.23
C CYS A 613 -12.51 -34.46 -17.74
N ILE A 614 -11.20 -34.33 -17.87
CA ILE A 614 -10.46 -33.12 -17.50
C ILE A 614 -10.56 -32.15 -18.66
N ARG A 615 -11.29 -31.05 -18.47
CA ARG A 615 -11.63 -30.08 -19.52
C ARG A 615 -10.89 -28.75 -19.36
N LYS A 616 -10.29 -28.52 -18.20
CA LYS A 616 -9.41 -27.38 -17.94
C LYS A 616 -8.37 -27.74 -16.89
N VAL A 617 -7.11 -27.34 -17.14
CA VAL A 617 -6.01 -27.36 -16.18
C VAL A 617 -5.22 -26.06 -16.37
N ARG A 618 -5.03 -25.29 -15.29
CA ARG A 618 -4.26 -24.03 -15.34
C ARG A 618 -2.79 -24.26 -15.01
N ASN A 619 -2.50 -25.11 -14.04
CA ASN A 619 -1.14 -25.46 -13.67
C ASN A 619 -0.62 -26.58 -14.58
N LYS A 620 0.22 -26.19 -15.55
CA LYS A 620 0.80 -27.11 -16.55
C LYS A 620 1.69 -28.21 -15.95
N VAL A 621 2.17 -28.05 -14.72
CA VAL A 621 3.01 -29.04 -14.02
C VAL A 621 2.15 -30.11 -13.38
N ALA A 622 0.95 -29.75 -12.92
CA ALA A 622 0.05 -30.65 -12.19
C ALA A 622 -0.83 -31.54 -13.09
N GLY A 623 -0.87 -31.29 -14.41
CA GLY A 623 -1.64 -32.12 -15.33
C GLY A 623 -1.92 -31.49 -16.70
N ARG A 624 -2.78 -32.14 -17.47
CA ARG A 624 -3.21 -31.75 -18.83
C ARG A 624 -4.66 -32.12 -19.09
N ILE A 625 -5.26 -31.47 -20.09
CA ILE A 625 -6.62 -31.81 -20.56
C ILE A 625 -6.60 -33.22 -21.16
N GLY A 626 -7.63 -34.01 -20.86
CA GLY A 626 -7.77 -35.37 -21.36
C GLY A 626 -8.91 -36.13 -20.66
N ASP A 627 -8.99 -37.42 -20.94
CA ASP A 627 -10.01 -38.31 -20.38
C ASP A 627 -9.34 -39.51 -19.72
N ALA A 628 -9.79 -39.84 -18.51
CA ALA A 628 -9.45 -41.06 -17.81
C ALA A 628 -10.71 -41.94 -17.69
N LEU A 629 -10.53 -43.26 -17.71
CA LEU A 629 -11.61 -44.23 -17.56
C LEU A 629 -11.32 -45.10 -16.34
N LEU A 630 -12.28 -45.16 -15.42
CA LEU A 630 -12.21 -45.95 -14.20
C LEU A 630 -13.37 -46.94 -14.16
N SER A 631 -13.17 -48.11 -13.56
CA SER A 631 -14.26 -49.03 -13.24
C SER A 631 -14.77 -48.76 -11.82
N TYR A 632 -16.08 -48.83 -11.62
CA TYR A 632 -16.74 -48.58 -10.34
C TYR A 632 -17.22 -49.88 -9.70
N ASP A 633 -16.72 -50.18 -8.49
CA ASP A 633 -17.24 -51.28 -7.68
C ASP A 633 -18.44 -50.80 -6.85
N ARG A 634 -19.63 -51.28 -7.23
CA ARG A 634 -20.87 -50.95 -6.54
C ARG A 634 -20.94 -51.50 -5.11
N VAL A 635 -20.18 -52.54 -4.78
CA VAL A 635 -20.20 -53.19 -3.45
C VAL A 635 -19.54 -52.30 -2.40
N THR A 636 -18.37 -51.74 -2.75
CA THR A 636 -17.52 -50.96 -1.83
C THR A 636 -17.54 -49.46 -2.11
N GLY A 637 -18.04 -49.04 -3.27
CA GLY A 637 -17.97 -47.66 -3.75
C GLY A 637 -16.58 -47.24 -4.22
N LEU A 638 -15.65 -48.19 -4.41
CA LEU A 638 -14.30 -47.94 -4.90
C LEU A 638 -14.26 -47.77 -6.41
N TYR A 639 -13.21 -47.10 -6.88
CA TYR A 639 -12.88 -46.98 -8.29
C TYR A 639 -11.53 -47.62 -8.55
N HIS A 640 -11.36 -48.27 -9.70
CA HIS A 640 -10.12 -48.94 -10.08
C HIS A 640 -9.65 -48.48 -11.47
N ASP A 641 -8.32 -48.46 -11.63
CA ASP A 641 -7.69 -48.27 -12.95
C ASP A 641 -8.13 -49.41 -13.88
N ILE A 642 -8.58 -49.07 -15.08
CA ILE A 642 -8.87 -50.06 -16.12
C ILE A 642 -7.54 -50.39 -16.79
N HIS A 643 -7.03 -51.60 -16.55
CA HIS A 643 -5.91 -52.12 -17.32
C HIS A 643 -6.39 -52.39 -18.74
N ASN A 644 -5.95 -51.58 -19.72
CA ASN A 644 -5.94 -52.04 -21.09
C ASN A 644 -4.84 -53.11 -21.21
N PRO A 645 -5.17 -54.32 -21.70
CA PRO A 645 -4.17 -55.35 -21.94
C PRO A 645 -3.12 -54.93 -22.98
#